data_AF-A0A413K4M1-F1
#
_entry.id   AF-A0A413K4M1-F1
#
_cell.length_a   1.000
_cell.length_b   1.000
_cell.length_c   1.000
_cell.angle_alpha   90.00
_cell.angle_beta   90.00
_cell.angle_gamma   90.00
#
_symmetry.space_group_name_H-M   'P 1'
#
loop_
_entity.id
_entity.type
_entity.pdbx_description
1 polymer ?
#
loop_
_entity_poly.entity_id
_entity_poly.type
_entity_poly.pdbx_seq_one_letter_code
_entity_poly.pdbx_strand_id
1 'polypeptide(L)'
;MKRSFLCIRTALIGISLFAVSSCYYDDSELRGRLDQVEGKVAELEKWCTTVNQEILSLKGLVEALENNDFVTGVTPSEEGYVITFSKGGNITIKNGKDGQDGEDGKDGEDGKDGKDGVNGVSPVIGVAKAADGLYYWTVQTGTGAPAWMTDANGDKIRTTGDEGDKAISPTLKTGSELGDGYKADAVYLSVDGGGTWTKVSGDNGTNGTDGVDGTNGTDGKDAVFAGMDNSDPDYVVFILSDNTPDDLTDNPTLRIPKYIALGLDFFSGTTPIDLSRTIAMDEMDGITYQIKGDAGKVRVSLFRQTNDGWLVTVDETNRKIDATAITGKNDVTLMATDNAGHSTFYLLSLTKNAENDGTAAKPYRIRNKADLMGLAYSVNRGDAYSGRHFRLEADIDLNGTRWTPVGGELGSAGFSGVLDGQGHTVSNLKIEKADVFYYYGLVGYAVSAEIKNIRIESPKFEVLQGERIGGLIGGAQGSTVTGCQVTDIEVNGENCGNIGGLIGVAENSDIESCTVLGGEIIGQSYVGGLIGDVNAGTVLHSRAACAVAAENVVGGLIGLAQQVGTITDCSATGNVILTGVRGSYAGGLIGGNSSSFSAQTIMACYATGTVTSGGNGPVNLGGLIGRNDMNGATQSIVLCYATGDVSSATHNRENYLGGLIGASRQQSTQSILACYATGTVSTTGSYDKNVGGLFGEYELYDGVARMTGCYTTCNKGTYGFGTGSDETRLTLTDVEIIAGPVTDKVSDMNRAAKRYPYQYDENAKIISME
;
A
#
# COMPACT_ATOMS: atom_id res chain seq x y z
N MET A 1 71.59 46.40 20.07
CA MET A 1 72.80 47.06 19.53
C MET A 1 72.38 48.48 19.12
N LYS A 2 72.85 49.53 19.82
CA LYS A 2 73.07 50.97 19.45
C LYS A 2 72.08 51.68 18.49
N ARG A 3 71.68 52.96 18.56
CA ARG A 3 71.92 54.20 19.36
C ARG A 3 71.00 55.28 18.68
N SER A 4 70.32 56.20 19.39
CA SER A 4 70.61 57.66 19.54
C SER A 4 70.50 58.50 18.23
N PHE A 5 69.93 59.73 18.07
CA PHE A 5 69.95 61.06 18.73
C PHE A 5 68.82 61.91 18.04
N LEU A 6 67.98 62.78 18.64
CA LEU A 6 68.15 64.07 19.36
C LEU A 6 68.70 65.26 18.51
N CYS A 7 67.89 66.34 18.39
CA CYS A 7 68.20 67.81 18.42
C CYS A 7 67.10 68.60 17.68
N ILE A 8 66.18 69.36 18.31
CA ILE A 8 66.31 70.67 19.00
C ILE A 8 67.09 71.72 18.20
N ARG A 9 66.39 72.78 17.76
CA ARG A 9 66.86 74.19 17.79
C ARG A 9 65.68 75.18 17.83
N THR A 10 65.46 75.75 19.00
CA THR A 10 64.80 77.04 19.26
C THR A 10 65.88 78.05 19.65
N ALA A 11 65.74 79.32 19.24
CA ALA A 11 66.33 80.54 19.83
C ALA A 11 66.09 81.72 18.84
N LEU A 12 65.79 82.98 19.20
CA LEU A 12 66.08 83.74 20.42
C LEU A 12 65.36 85.12 20.36
N ILE A 13 65.30 85.82 21.51
CA ILE A 13 65.06 87.28 21.79
C ILE A 13 63.65 87.57 22.35
N GLY A 14 63.41 88.18 23.52
CA GLY A 14 64.30 88.77 24.54
C GLY A 14 63.91 90.21 24.92
N ILE A 15 63.24 90.38 26.09
CA ILE A 15 63.26 91.57 27.01
C ILE A 15 62.36 92.76 26.55
N SER A 16 61.47 93.44 27.32
CA SER A 16 61.43 93.83 28.75
C SER A 16 60.04 94.37 29.21
N LEU A 17 59.67 94.03 30.45
CA LEU A 17 58.95 94.77 31.52
C LEU A 17 57.88 95.84 31.20
N PHE A 18 56.66 95.65 31.74
CA PHE A 18 56.12 96.40 32.89
C PHE A 18 54.84 95.71 33.43
N ALA A 19 54.80 95.49 34.74
CA ALA A 19 53.71 94.81 35.44
C ALA A 19 52.47 95.71 35.60
N VAL A 20 51.31 95.21 35.19
CA VAL A 20 49.98 95.63 35.68
C VAL A 20 49.13 94.35 35.83
N SER A 21 48.76 94.03 37.07
CA SER A 21 47.71 93.09 37.51
C SER A 21 47.26 91.96 36.58
N SER A 22 47.65 90.74 36.93
CA SER A 22 47.05 89.48 36.49
C SER A 22 45.62 89.32 37.02
N CYS A 23 44.64 89.21 36.13
CA CYS A 23 43.51 88.32 36.35
C CYS A 23 43.88 87.01 35.66
N TYR A 24 44.42 86.03 36.40
CA TYR A 24 44.51 84.67 35.89
C TYR A 24 43.08 84.15 35.79
N TYR A 25 42.60 83.88 34.58
CA TYR A 25 41.33 83.19 34.36
C TYR A 25 41.58 81.72 34.66
N ASP A 26 41.09 81.21 35.79
CA ASP A 26 41.14 79.78 36.12
C ASP A 26 40.01 79.08 35.35
N ASP A 27 40.36 78.37 34.28
CA ASP A 27 39.43 77.63 33.42
C ASP A 27 39.36 76.14 33.78
N SER A 28 39.96 75.72 34.90
CA SER A 28 40.00 74.30 35.33
C SER A 28 38.60 73.71 35.53
N GLU A 29 37.66 74.49 36.06
CA GLU A 29 36.25 74.11 36.22
C GLU A 29 35.53 73.98 34.87
N LEU A 30 35.84 74.88 33.92
CA LEU A 30 35.28 74.84 32.55
C LEU A 30 35.81 73.64 31.77
N ARG A 31 37.08 73.26 31.94
CA ARG A 31 37.67 72.06 31.32
C ARG A 31 37.14 70.77 31.93
N GLY A 32 37.00 70.69 33.26
CA GLY A 32 36.39 69.53 33.91
C GLY A 32 34.94 69.30 33.47
N ARG A 33 34.16 70.38 33.30
CA ARG A 33 32.80 70.30 32.73
C ARG A 33 32.80 69.93 31.25
N LEU A 34 33.79 70.37 30.47
CA LEU A 34 33.93 70.00 29.06
C LEU A 34 34.26 68.51 28.90
N ASP A 35 35.23 68.00 29.66
CA ASP A 35 35.61 66.58 29.65
C ASP A 35 34.43 65.67 30.07
N GLN A 36 33.63 66.10 31.05
CA GLN A 36 32.42 65.38 31.46
C GLN A 36 31.34 65.38 30.36
N VAL A 37 31.17 66.49 29.66
CA VAL A 37 30.21 66.58 28.53
C VAL A 37 30.71 65.74 27.35
N GLU A 38 32.00 65.77 27.02
CA GLU A 38 32.59 64.93 25.97
C GLU A 38 32.46 63.42 26.30
N GLY A 39 32.65 63.03 27.56
CA GLY A 39 32.43 61.66 28.03
C GLY A 39 30.97 61.20 27.89
N LYS A 40 30.01 62.02 28.35
CA LYS A 40 28.57 61.74 28.21
C LYS A 40 28.15 61.63 26.74
N VAL A 41 28.65 62.52 25.89
CA VAL A 41 28.37 62.49 24.43
C VAL A 41 28.89 61.19 23.79
N ALA A 42 30.09 60.74 24.16
CA ALA A 42 30.63 59.48 23.63
C ALA A 42 29.81 58.25 24.07
N GLU A 43 29.29 58.24 25.29
CA GLU A 43 28.38 57.18 25.78
C GLU A 43 27.03 57.21 25.08
N LEU A 44 26.47 58.41 24.87
CA LEU A 44 25.24 58.63 24.10
C LEU A 44 25.37 58.19 22.63
N GLU A 45 26.50 58.46 21.97
CA GLU A 45 26.79 58.01 20.60
C GLU A 45 26.87 56.47 20.52
N LYS A 46 27.51 55.83 21.52
CA LYS A 46 27.56 54.36 21.63
C LYS A 46 26.19 53.76 21.88
N TRP A 47 25.37 54.40 22.71
CA TRP A 47 24.00 54.00 22.97
C TRP A 47 23.14 54.10 21.70
N CYS A 48 23.15 55.23 20.99
CA CYS A 48 22.45 55.41 19.71
C CYS A 48 22.86 54.33 18.69
N THR A 49 24.16 54.02 18.60
CA THR A 49 24.66 52.95 17.72
C THR A 49 24.08 51.59 18.08
N THR A 50 24.01 51.28 19.37
CA THR A 50 23.50 49.99 19.88
C THR A 50 22.00 49.87 19.62
N VAL A 51 21.21 50.88 19.98
CA VAL A 51 19.76 50.87 19.79
C VAL A 51 19.41 50.83 18.29
N ASN A 52 20.14 51.53 17.42
CA ASN A 52 19.92 51.44 15.97
C ASN A 52 20.15 50.01 15.42
N GLN A 53 21.12 49.26 15.95
CA GLN A 53 21.32 47.85 15.59
C GLN A 53 20.17 46.95 16.08
N GLU A 54 19.65 47.23 17.27
CA GLU A 54 18.52 46.49 17.82
C GLU A 54 17.20 46.79 17.10
N ILE A 55 16.99 48.02 16.64
CA ILE A 55 15.86 48.39 15.76
C ILE A 55 15.89 47.55 14.48
N LEU A 56 17.06 47.37 13.86
CA LEU A 56 17.21 46.51 12.68
C LEU A 56 16.93 45.04 12.99
N SER A 57 17.34 44.57 14.17
CA SER A 57 17.10 43.21 14.62
C SER A 57 15.61 42.97 14.87
N LEU A 58 14.92 43.92 15.50
CA LEU A 58 13.47 43.88 15.71
C LEU A 58 12.71 43.87 14.39
N LYS A 59 13.12 44.71 13.43
CA LYS A 59 12.57 44.68 12.06
C LYS A 59 12.73 43.30 11.42
N GLY A 60 13.92 42.71 11.49
CA GLY A 60 14.17 41.38 10.93
C GLY A 60 13.29 40.28 11.55
N LEU A 61 13.02 40.35 12.87
CA LEU A 61 12.15 39.38 13.54
C LEU A 61 10.69 39.53 13.08
N VAL A 62 10.22 40.75 12.85
CA VAL A 62 8.88 41.01 12.28
C VAL A 62 8.82 40.52 10.84
N GLU A 63 9.84 40.75 10.03
CA GLU A 63 9.94 40.23 8.67
C GLU A 63 9.90 38.70 8.64
N ALA A 64 10.61 38.03 9.56
CA ALA A 64 10.54 36.57 9.68
C ALA A 64 9.13 36.09 10.02
N LEU A 65 8.44 36.77 10.95
CA LEU A 65 7.07 36.44 11.33
C LEU A 65 6.09 36.61 10.16
N GLU A 66 6.14 37.73 9.45
CA GLU A 66 5.26 38.02 8.32
C GLU A 66 5.51 37.08 7.12
N ASN A 67 6.77 36.66 6.92
CA ASN A 67 7.16 35.72 5.86
C ASN A 67 6.99 34.23 6.22
N ASN A 68 6.38 33.92 7.38
CA ASN A 68 6.25 32.57 7.91
C ASN A 68 7.59 31.81 7.92
N ASP A 69 8.63 32.44 8.48
CA ASP A 69 9.96 31.87 8.61
C ASP A 69 10.18 31.35 10.04
N PHE A 70 10.47 30.05 10.15
CA PHE A 70 10.47 29.33 11.41
C PHE A 70 11.85 29.37 12.08
N VAL A 71 11.88 29.48 13.41
CA VAL A 71 13.12 29.36 14.19
C VAL A 71 13.60 27.91 14.17
N THR A 72 14.85 27.71 13.77
CA THR A 72 15.54 26.42 13.74
C THR A 72 16.57 26.27 14.87
N GLY A 73 16.93 27.36 15.54
CA GLY A 73 17.93 27.35 16.62
C GLY A 73 18.07 28.71 17.33
N VAL A 74 18.50 28.63 18.59
CA VAL A 74 18.76 29.78 19.48
C VAL A 74 20.09 29.51 20.18
N THR A 75 21.10 30.34 19.91
CA THR A 75 22.45 30.17 20.47
C THR A 75 22.81 31.36 21.36
N PRO A 76 23.16 31.16 22.64
CA PRO A 76 23.66 32.24 23.49
C PRO A 76 24.96 32.86 22.96
N SER A 77 25.16 34.16 23.17
CA SER A 77 26.39 34.90 22.88
C SER A 77 26.82 35.77 24.08
N GLU A 78 28.03 36.34 24.04
CA GLU A 78 28.56 37.18 25.14
C GLU A 78 27.68 38.41 25.45
N GLU A 79 26.91 38.90 24.47
CA GLU A 79 26.07 40.10 24.58
C GLU A 79 24.56 39.80 24.40
N GLY A 80 24.14 38.54 24.22
CA GLY A 80 22.72 38.18 24.04
C GLY A 80 22.48 36.81 23.36
N TYR A 81 21.76 36.79 22.23
CA TYR A 81 21.38 35.57 21.51
C TYR A 81 21.50 35.72 19.99
N VAL A 82 21.83 34.62 19.30
CA VAL A 82 21.75 34.49 17.84
C VAL A 82 20.60 33.55 17.50
N ILE A 83 19.64 34.03 16.71
CA ILE A 83 18.45 33.30 16.25
C ILE A 83 18.66 32.86 14.81
N THR A 84 18.53 31.56 14.54
CA THR A 84 18.63 30.99 13.19
C THR A 84 17.26 30.63 12.65
N PHE A 85 17.04 30.91 11.36
CA PHE A 85 15.75 30.75 10.70
C PHE A 85 15.80 29.70 9.58
N SER A 86 14.63 29.30 9.08
CA SER A 86 14.49 28.28 8.03
C SER A 86 14.72 28.82 6.61
N LYS A 87 14.45 30.11 6.37
CA LYS A 87 14.55 30.78 5.05
C LYS A 87 15.52 31.96 5.06
N GLY A 88 15.49 32.78 6.12
CA GLY A 88 16.23 34.02 6.28
C GLY A 88 17.59 33.86 6.96
N GLY A 89 18.35 34.96 6.97
CA GLY A 89 19.65 35.03 7.66
C GLY A 89 19.51 35.07 9.18
N ASN A 90 20.63 34.92 9.89
CA ASN A 90 20.65 34.94 11.34
C ASN A 90 20.37 36.35 11.87
N ILE A 91 19.59 36.43 12.95
CA ILE A 91 19.32 37.69 13.66
C ILE A 91 20.00 37.64 15.02
N THR A 92 20.71 38.72 15.39
CA THR A 92 21.36 38.83 16.69
C THR A 92 20.57 39.77 17.57
N ILE A 93 20.23 39.31 18.77
CA ILE A 93 19.56 40.11 19.80
C ILE A 93 20.57 40.36 20.89
N LYS A 94 20.74 41.62 21.31
CA LYS A 94 21.53 41.96 22.48
C LYS A 94 20.61 42.11 23.69
N ASN A 95 21.03 41.62 24.85
CA ASN A 95 20.31 41.83 26.09
C ASN A 95 20.75 43.16 26.69
N GLY A 96 19.81 44.03 27.05
CA GLY A 96 20.14 45.21 27.85
C GLY A 96 20.78 44.80 29.18
N LYS A 97 21.90 45.43 29.53
CA LYS A 97 22.40 45.47 30.91
C LYS A 97 22.08 46.86 31.46
N ASP A 98 21.73 46.94 32.74
CA ASP A 98 21.56 48.22 33.44
C ASP A 98 22.82 49.08 33.26
N GLY A 99 22.65 50.38 33.02
CA GLY A 99 23.76 51.34 33.04
C GLY A 99 24.49 51.32 34.38
N GLN A 100 25.80 51.54 34.39
CA GLN A 100 26.53 51.79 35.64
C GLN A 100 26.35 53.25 36.06
N ASP A 101 26.15 53.48 37.36
CA ASP A 101 26.18 54.81 37.96
C ASP A 101 27.49 55.54 37.58
N GLY A 102 27.42 56.86 37.34
CA GLY A 102 28.63 57.67 37.20
C GLY A 102 29.40 57.76 38.52
N GLU A 103 30.73 57.92 38.48
CA GLU A 103 31.51 58.17 39.70
C GLU A 103 31.20 59.55 40.31
N ASP A 104 31.02 59.61 41.64
CA ASP A 104 30.81 60.85 42.40
C ASP A 104 32.00 61.83 42.28
N GLY A 105 31.71 63.13 42.19
CA GLY A 105 32.72 64.19 42.29
C GLY A 105 33.21 64.40 43.73
N LYS A 106 34.36 65.07 43.92
CA LYS A 106 34.86 65.46 45.26
C LYS A 106 34.19 66.75 45.76
N ASP A 107 33.75 66.75 47.01
CA ASP A 107 33.03 67.81 47.72
C ASP A 107 33.73 69.20 47.71
N GLY A 108 32.94 70.27 47.64
CA GLY A 108 33.33 71.67 47.91
C GLY A 108 32.48 72.30 49.03
N GLU A 109 32.92 73.42 49.62
CA GLU A 109 32.26 74.06 50.80
C GLU A 109 30.85 74.63 50.53
N ASP A 110 29.92 74.42 51.48
CA ASP A 110 28.45 74.60 51.40
C ASP A 110 27.91 76.03 51.11
N GLY A 111 26.85 76.10 50.29
CA GLY A 111 25.99 77.27 50.07
C GLY A 111 24.53 76.90 49.75
N LYS A 112 23.56 77.82 50.02
CA LYS A 112 22.09 77.57 50.04
C LYS A 112 21.47 76.98 48.74
N ASP A 113 20.61 75.97 48.92
CA ASP A 113 19.98 75.07 47.94
C ASP A 113 19.01 75.71 46.92
N GLY A 114 18.97 75.15 45.71
CA GLY A 114 17.95 75.34 44.67
C GLY A 114 16.97 74.15 44.57
N LYS A 115 16.01 74.18 43.62
CA LYS A 115 15.06 73.07 43.37
C LYS A 115 15.70 71.99 42.46
N ASP A 116 15.55 70.72 42.82
CA ASP A 116 16.05 69.57 42.03
C ASP A 116 15.48 69.51 40.60
N GLY A 117 16.30 69.03 39.67
CA GLY A 117 15.89 68.68 38.31
C GLY A 117 15.24 67.30 38.25
N VAL A 118 14.34 67.08 37.28
CA VAL A 118 13.69 65.78 37.02
C VAL A 118 14.64 64.86 36.23
N ASN A 119 14.73 63.57 36.59
CA ASN A 119 15.55 62.58 35.87
C ASN A 119 15.20 62.52 34.37
N GLY A 120 16.24 62.40 33.52
CA GLY A 120 16.07 62.15 32.10
C GLY A 120 15.60 60.71 31.85
N VAL A 121 14.63 60.53 30.94
CA VAL A 121 14.15 59.19 30.55
C VAL A 121 14.67 58.87 29.14
N SER A 122 15.37 57.74 28.99
CA SER A 122 15.82 57.21 27.69
C SER A 122 14.60 56.84 26.82
N PRO A 123 14.56 57.22 25.53
CA PRO A 123 13.46 56.84 24.67
C PRO A 123 13.52 55.35 24.33
N VAL A 124 12.39 54.65 24.44
CA VAL A 124 12.29 53.22 24.08
C VAL A 124 11.60 53.09 22.73
N ILE A 125 12.24 52.37 21.80
CA ILE A 125 11.70 52.06 20.48
C ILE A 125 11.16 50.64 20.50
N GLY A 126 9.92 50.45 20.06
CA GLY A 126 9.25 49.16 20.03
C GLY A 126 8.42 48.95 18.77
N VAL A 127 7.64 47.86 18.78
CA VAL A 127 6.66 47.56 17.73
C VAL A 127 5.37 47.05 18.33
N ALA A 128 4.24 47.38 17.71
CA ALA A 128 2.95 46.86 18.09
C ALA A 128 2.09 46.51 16.87
N LYS A 129 1.27 45.46 17.01
CA LYS A 129 0.34 45.00 15.99
C LYS A 129 -0.93 45.85 16.01
N ALA A 130 -1.31 46.42 14.87
CA ALA A 130 -2.54 47.18 14.74
C ALA A 130 -3.73 46.26 14.37
N ALA A 131 -4.95 46.83 14.34
CA ALA A 131 -6.18 46.09 14.07
C ALA A 131 -6.27 45.51 12.64
N ASP A 132 -5.46 46.00 11.71
CA ASP A 132 -5.29 45.49 10.35
C ASP A 132 -4.42 44.22 10.29
N GLY A 133 -3.79 43.85 11.41
CA GLY A 133 -2.92 42.69 11.50
C GLY A 133 -1.47 42.94 11.11
N LEU A 134 -1.08 44.18 10.82
CA LEU A 134 0.29 44.57 10.49
C LEU A 134 1.02 45.18 11.70
N TYR A 135 2.35 45.18 11.66
CA TYR A 135 3.19 45.76 12.71
C TYR A 135 3.66 47.18 12.37
N TYR A 136 3.64 48.04 13.39
CA TYR A 136 4.00 49.45 13.28
C TYR A 136 4.98 49.85 14.39
N TRP A 137 5.85 50.82 14.09
CA TRP A 137 6.82 51.34 15.05
C TRP A 137 6.14 52.14 16.18
N THR A 138 6.60 51.92 17.40
CA THR A 138 6.20 52.67 18.61
C THR A 138 7.39 53.37 19.23
N VAL A 139 7.13 54.51 19.87
CA VAL A 139 8.10 55.26 20.66
C VAL A 139 7.51 55.59 22.01
N GLN A 140 8.28 55.33 23.07
CA GLN A 140 7.97 55.77 24.42
C GLN A 140 8.98 56.85 24.81
N THR A 141 8.50 58.07 25.03
CA THR A 141 9.28 59.16 25.61
C THR A 141 8.75 59.48 27.00
N GLY A 142 9.59 59.37 28.03
CA GLY A 142 9.14 59.54 29.42
C GLY A 142 8.45 58.30 30.00
N THR A 143 7.70 58.50 31.09
CA THR A 143 7.04 57.42 31.86
C THR A 143 5.63 57.06 31.35
N GLY A 144 5.17 57.69 30.27
CA GLY A 144 3.87 57.40 29.65
C GLY A 144 3.87 56.10 28.84
N ALA A 145 2.69 55.68 28.36
CA ALA A 145 2.57 54.51 27.49
C ALA A 145 3.21 54.76 26.10
N PRO A 146 3.69 53.71 25.39
CA PRO A 146 4.23 53.83 24.04
C PRO A 146 3.21 54.43 23.06
N ALA A 147 3.66 55.39 22.26
CA ALA A 147 2.86 56.02 21.21
C ALA A 147 3.24 55.48 19.82
N TRP A 148 2.30 55.50 18.87
CA TRP A 148 2.57 55.16 17.47
C TRP A 148 3.47 56.23 16.83
N MET A 149 4.51 55.80 16.12
CA MET A 149 5.25 56.72 15.25
C MET A 149 4.43 56.99 13.97
N THR A 150 4.31 58.27 13.61
CA THR A 150 3.57 58.71 12.42
C THR A 150 4.45 59.52 11.48
N ASP A 151 4.15 59.45 10.19
CA ASP A 151 4.77 60.31 9.18
C ASP A 151 4.24 61.76 9.24
N ALA A 152 4.67 62.60 8.30
CA ALA A 152 4.24 64.00 8.21
C ALA A 152 2.72 64.18 7.95
N ASN A 153 2.03 63.16 7.47
CA ASN A 153 0.59 63.16 7.21
C ASN A 153 -0.22 62.62 8.39
N GLY A 154 0.45 62.09 9.43
CA GLY A 154 -0.19 61.46 10.58
C GLY A 154 -0.46 59.96 10.39
N ASP A 155 0.05 59.35 9.31
CA ASP A 155 -0.11 57.93 9.03
C ASP A 155 0.92 57.11 9.81
N LYS A 156 0.49 55.97 10.38
CA LYS A 156 1.38 55.09 11.17
C LYS A 156 2.48 54.50 10.29
N ILE A 157 3.70 54.42 10.83
CA ILE A 157 4.86 53.93 10.10
C ILE A 157 5.00 52.42 10.27
N ARG A 158 4.83 51.67 9.16
CA ARG A 158 4.99 50.20 9.13
C ARG A 158 6.43 49.77 9.36
N THR A 159 6.61 48.65 10.03
CA THR A 159 7.92 48.00 10.21
C THR A 159 8.47 47.40 8.93
N THR A 160 7.56 46.96 8.06
CA THR A 160 7.80 46.25 6.80
C THR A 160 7.06 46.91 5.66
N GLY A 161 7.62 46.82 4.45
CA GLY A 161 7.03 47.42 3.25
C GLY A 161 6.11 46.43 2.54
N ASP A 162 5.30 46.91 1.60
CA ASP A 162 4.68 46.01 0.61
C ASP A 162 5.78 45.37 -0.24
N GLU A 163 5.54 44.18 -0.82
CA GLU A 163 6.55 43.43 -1.58
C GLU A 163 7.36 44.31 -2.54
N GLY A 164 8.64 44.53 -2.23
CA GLY A 164 9.58 45.31 -3.06
C GLY A 164 9.89 46.73 -2.57
N ASP A 165 9.11 47.29 -1.63
CA ASP A 165 9.36 48.62 -1.06
C ASP A 165 10.14 48.55 0.25
N LYS A 166 11.13 49.45 0.42
CA LYS A 166 11.91 49.54 1.66
C LYS A 166 11.12 50.30 2.73
N ALA A 167 10.57 49.58 3.72
CA ALA A 167 10.04 50.23 4.92
C ALA A 167 11.12 51.01 5.65
N ILE A 168 10.76 52.22 6.06
CA ILE A 168 11.64 53.15 6.79
C ILE A 168 11.85 52.62 8.20
N SER A 169 13.12 52.53 8.61
CA SER A 169 13.49 52.18 9.97
C SER A 169 13.77 53.46 10.76
N PRO A 170 13.16 53.63 11.95
CA PRO A 170 13.47 54.76 12.82
C PRO A 170 14.97 54.78 13.13
N THR A 171 15.55 55.96 13.17
CA THR A 171 16.99 56.14 13.41
C THR A 171 17.21 57.16 14.50
N LEU A 172 18.06 56.84 15.47
CA LEU A 172 18.48 57.73 16.55
C LEU A 172 19.88 58.30 16.26
N LYS A 173 20.06 59.58 16.57
CA LYS A 173 21.36 60.26 16.57
C LYS A 173 21.46 61.23 17.74
N THR A 174 22.68 61.47 18.18
CA THR A 174 23.00 62.56 19.09
C THR A 174 23.01 63.91 18.35
N GLY A 175 22.88 65.02 19.07
CA GLY A 175 23.02 66.33 18.46
C GLY A 175 24.46 66.63 18.00
N SER A 176 25.48 66.01 18.60
CA SER A 176 26.87 66.09 18.11
C SER A 176 27.00 65.50 16.71
N GLU A 177 26.35 64.37 16.45
CA GLU A 177 26.30 63.73 15.13
C GLU A 177 25.50 64.53 14.08
N LEU A 178 24.59 65.42 14.51
CA LEU A 178 23.78 66.26 13.61
C LEU A 178 24.42 67.62 13.30
N GLY A 179 25.28 68.13 14.17
CA GLY A 179 26.05 69.36 13.96
C GLY A 179 25.29 70.65 14.33
N ASP A 180 25.67 71.77 13.69
CA ASP A 180 25.22 73.11 14.05
C ASP A 180 23.68 73.24 14.09
N GLY A 181 23.14 73.67 15.23
CA GLY A 181 21.69 73.85 15.46
C GLY A 181 21.05 72.80 16.36
N TYR A 182 21.78 71.74 16.73
CA TYR A 182 21.34 70.68 17.64
C TYR A 182 22.12 70.72 18.96
N LYS A 183 21.49 70.34 20.08
CA LYS A 183 22.17 70.26 21.38
C LYS A 183 23.03 68.99 21.41
N ALA A 184 24.35 69.13 21.55
CA ALA A 184 25.31 68.03 21.44
C ALA A 184 24.99 66.85 22.37
N ASP A 185 24.47 67.13 23.56
CA ASP A 185 24.11 66.20 24.64
C ASP A 185 22.65 65.69 24.57
N ALA A 186 21.94 65.89 23.46
CA ALA A 186 20.56 65.45 23.27
C ALA A 186 20.42 64.36 22.20
N VAL A 187 19.41 63.51 22.35
CA VAL A 187 19.04 62.46 21.39
C VAL A 187 17.89 62.92 20.52
N TYR A 188 18.02 62.67 19.22
CA TYR A 188 17.05 62.99 18.19
C TYR A 188 16.65 61.73 17.42
N LEU A 189 15.36 61.63 17.11
CA LEU A 189 14.76 60.54 16.35
C LEU A 189 14.35 61.03 14.96
N SER A 190 14.71 60.27 13.94
CA SER A 190 14.17 60.41 12.59
C SER A 190 13.31 59.21 12.24
N VAL A 191 12.16 59.48 11.61
CA VAL A 191 11.20 58.47 11.17
C VAL A 191 10.96 58.52 9.65
N ASP A 192 11.67 59.38 8.92
CA ASP A 192 11.53 59.63 7.49
C ASP A 192 12.85 59.36 6.71
N GLY A 193 13.72 58.50 7.26
CA GLY A 193 14.98 58.12 6.64
C GLY A 193 16.09 59.18 6.78
N GLY A 194 16.02 60.02 7.81
CA GLY A 194 17.02 61.05 8.12
C GLY A 194 16.70 62.45 7.58
N GLY A 195 15.51 62.65 7.02
CA GLY A 195 15.07 63.93 6.48
C GLY A 195 14.75 64.96 7.58
N THR A 196 14.04 64.53 8.62
CA THR A 196 13.67 65.33 9.78
C THR A 196 14.08 64.65 11.08
N TRP A 197 14.43 65.47 12.08
CA TRP A 197 14.96 65.04 13.37
C TRP A 197 14.19 65.70 14.50
N THR A 198 13.52 64.89 15.31
CA THR A 198 12.74 65.35 16.47
C THR A 198 13.50 65.03 17.74
N LYS A 199 13.67 66.01 18.64
CA LYS A 199 14.29 65.77 19.93
C LYS A 199 13.43 64.80 20.75
N VAL A 200 14.00 63.68 21.18
CA VAL A 200 13.32 62.63 21.97
C VAL A 200 13.95 62.42 23.35
N SER A 201 15.14 62.98 23.60
CA SER A 201 15.66 63.07 24.97
C SER A 201 14.96 64.19 25.74
N GLY A 202 14.94 64.08 27.08
CA GLY A 202 14.55 65.19 27.94
C GLY A 202 15.44 66.43 27.77
N ASP A 203 14.98 67.59 28.22
CA ASP A 203 15.88 68.68 28.59
C ASP A 203 16.47 68.32 29.95
N ASN A 204 17.76 67.99 30.05
CA ASN A 204 18.54 68.31 31.25
C ASN A 204 20.05 68.19 31.02
N GLY A 205 20.74 69.24 31.44
CA GLY A 205 22.18 69.42 31.37
C GLY A 205 22.59 70.68 32.14
N THR A 206 22.57 70.62 33.48
CA THR A 206 23.53 71.24 34.42
C THR A 206 23.15 70.82 35.84
N ASN A 207 24.13 70.42 36.65
CA ASN A 207 23.93 70.04 38.05
C ASN A 207 23.38 71.22 38.86
N GLY A 208 22.32 71.01 39.63
CA GLY A 208 22.06 71.76 40.87
C GLY A 208 22.89 71.15 41.99
N THR A 209 23.34 71.96 42.94
CA THR A 209 24.04 71.49 44.16
C THR A 209 23.08 70.72 45.09
N ASP A 210 23.61 69.69 45.73
CA ASP A 210 22.94 68.56 46.38
C ASP A 210 21.81 68.89 47.38
N GLY A 211 20.75 68.07 47.34
CA GLY A 211 19.75 67.90 48.39
C GLY A 211 19.51 66.40 48.65
N VAL A 212 19.10 66.05 49.88
CA VAL A 212 18.94 64.66 50.37
C VAL A 212 18.14 63.77 49.41
N ASP A 213 18.68 62.58 49.10
CA ASP A 213 18.10 61.56 48.22
C ASP A 213 16.59 61.39 48.40
N GLY A 214 15.83 61.75 47.36
CA GLY A 214 14.51 61.14 47.13
C GLY A 214 14.70 59.67 46.73
N THR A 215 13.73 58.81 47.00
CA THR A 215 13.73 57.44 46.46
C THR A 215 13.96 57.45 44.95
N ASN A 216 15.03 56.81 44.48
CA ASN A 216 15.35 56.68 43.06
C ASN A 216 14.11 56.27 42.25
N GLY A 217 13.82 57.01 41.19
CA GLY A 217 12.92 56.54 40.13
C GLY A 217 13.58 55.36 39.41
N THR A 218 12.77 54.47 38.82
CA THR A 218 13.27 53.35 38.00
C THR A 218 14.10 53.85 36.82
N ASP A 219 15.29 53.27 36.64
CA ASP A 219 16.26 53.61 35.59
C ASP A 219 15.70 53.45 34.17
N GLY A 220 16.29 54.17 33.22
CA GLY A 220 15.95 54.07 31.80
C GLY A 220 16.29 52.69 31.25
N LYS A 221 15.38 52.10 30.47
CA LYS A 221 15.62 50.83 29.79
C LYS A 221 16.55 51.08 28.59
N ASP A 222 17.83 50.78 28.74
CA ASP A 222 18.87 51.13 27.75
C ASP A 222 18.94 50.20 26.51
N ALA A 223 17.96 49.32 26.31
CA ALA A 223 17.87 48.42 25.17
C ALA A 223 16.42 48.28 24.66
N VAL A 224 16.25 47.87 23.39
CA VAL A 224 14.97 47.55 22.74
C VAL A 224 14.37 46.24 23.27
N PHE A 225 15.23 45.27 23.63
CA PHE A 225 14.82 43.96 24.10
C PHE A 225 15.06 43.82 25.61
N ALA A 226 14.01 43.42 26.33
CA ALA A 226 14.08 43.08 27.76
C ALA A 226 14.48 41.61 27.99
N GLY A 227 14.25 40.73 27.00
CA GLY A 227 14.64 39.33 27.09
C GLY A 227 14.02 38.43 26.02
N MET A 228 14.20 37.13 26.19
CA MET A 228 13.64 36.09 25.31
C MET A 228 13.35 34.81 26.09
N ASP A 229 12.22 34.18 25.81
CA ASP A 229 11.82 32.89 26.35
C ASP A 229 11.80 31.82 25.24
N ASN A 230 12.60 30.77 25.45
CA ASN A 230 12.74 29.62 24.56
C ASN A 230 12.16 28.32 25.17
N SER A 231 11.45 28.39 26.29
CA SER A 231 10.92 27.23 27.01
C SER A 231 9.66 26.62 26.37
N ASP A 232 8.88 27.43 25.63
CA ASP A 232 7.69 26.98 24.88
C ASP A 232 8.11 26.02 23.75
N PRO A 233 7.48 24.82 23.62
CA PRO A 233 7.87 23.85 22.60
C PRO A 233 7.55 24.29 21.17
N ASP A 234 6.58 25.18 20.99
CA ASP A 234 6.03 25.59 19.70
C ASP A 234 6.55 26.96 19.24
N TYR A 235 7.00 27.81 20.17
CA TYR A 235 7.40 29.20 19.88
C TYR A 235 8.72 29.63 20.56
N VAL A 236 9.36 30.64 19.98
CA VAL A 236 10.30 31.52 20.69
C VAL A 236 9.61 32.87 20.92
N VAL A 237 9.62 33.34 22.16
CA VAL A 237 8.93 34.57 22.57
C VAL A 237 9.97 35.66 22.84
N PHE A 238 9.89 36.78 22.12
CA PHE A 238 10.76 37.95 22.32
C PHE A 238 10.04 39.00 23.15
N ILE A 239 10.69 39.48 24.22
CA ILE A 239 10.14 40.43 25.19
C ILE A 239 10.75 41.80 24.92
N LEU A 240 9.93 42.79 24.57
CA LEU A 240 10.38 44.15 24.30
C LEU A 240 10.40 44.99 25.57
N SER A 241 11.33 45.95 25.62
CA SER A 241 11.50 46.85 26.76
C SER A 241 10.32 47.80 26.98
N ASP A 242 9.51 48.10 25.97
CA ASP A 242 8.33 48.97 26.11
C ASP A 242 7.13 48.26 26.77
N ASN A 243 7.23 46.95 27.01
CA ASN A 243 6.23 46.13 27.67
C ASN A 243 6.80 45.49 28.95
N THR A 244 6.59 46.12 30.11
CA THR A 244 6.95 45.49 31.39
C THR A 244 5.96 44.36 31.74
N PRO A 245 6.46 43.16 32.09
CA PRO A 245 5.65 41.96 32.26
C PRO A 245 5.06 41.88 33.68
N ASP A 246 3.81 42.31 33.85
CA ASP A 246 3.03 41.88 35.03
C ASP A 246 2.12 40.68 34.72
N ASP A 247 1.87 40.39 33.43
CA ASP A 247 1.12 39.20 33.03
C ASP A 247 1.56 38.73 31.64
N LEU A 248 2.23 37.56 31.58
CA LEU A 248 2.64 36.90 30.33
C LEU A 248 1.43 36.46 29.46
N THR A 249 0.19 36.67 29.91
CA THR A 249 -1.01 36.34 29.15
C THR A 249 -1.55 37.48 28.29
N ASP A 250 -1.18 38.73 28.57
CA ASP A 250 -1.56 39.89 27.77
C ASP A 250 -0.34 40.44 27.00
N ASN A 251 -0.10 39.78 25.86
CA ASN A 251 0.53 40.35 24.67
C ASN A 251 2.06 40.55 24.67
N PRO A 252 2.89 39.48 24.78
CA PRO A 252 4.25 39.55 24.27
C PRO A 252 4.21 39.88 22.77
N THR A 253 4.80 40.99 22.36
CA THR A 253 4.59 41.58 21.03
C THR A 253 5.18 40.77 19.87
N LEU A 254 6.02 39.75 20.13
CA LEU A 254 6.56 38.93 19.05
C LEU A 254 6.79 37.46 19.44
N ARG A 255 5.94 36.58 18.91
CA ARG A 255 6.04 35.11 19.02
C ARG A 255 6.38 34.54 17.66
N ILE A 256 7.53 33.91 17.52
CA ILE A 256 7.94 33.29 16.26
C ILE A 256 7.83 31.76 16.38
N PRO A 257 7.11 31.08 15.48
CA PRO A 257 6.99 29.62 15.52
C PRO A 257 8.35 28.90 15.34
N LYS A 258 8.55 27.82 16.08
CA LYS A 258 9.67 26.88 15.90
C LYS A 258 9.38 25.92 14.74
N TYR A 259 10.44 25.43 14.10
CA TYR A 259 10.30 24.35 13.12
C TYR A 259 10.06 23.01 13.82
N ILE A 260 8.94 22.33 13.51
CA ILE A 260 8.65 20.96 13.96
C ILE A 260 9.09 19.98 12.86
N ALA A 261 10.07 19.14 13.14
CA ALA A 261 10.53 18.11 12.21
C ALA A 261 9.46 17.01 12.01
N LEU A 262 9.27 16.58 10.77
CA LEU A 262 8.34 15.50 10.38
C LEU A 262 8.70 14.17 11.08
N GLY A 263 7.84 13.69 11.97
CA GLY A 263 8.06 12.46 12.75
C GLY A 263 7.05 11.35 12.44
N LEU A 264 7.49 10.10 12.35
CA LEU A 264 6.63 8.90 12.41
C LEU A 264 7.00 8.06 13.63
N ASP A 265 6.01 7.70 14.45
CA ASP A 265 6.11 6.63 15.44
C ASP A 265 5.43 5.36 14.92
N PHE A 266 6.01 4.19 15.19
CA PHE A 266 5.51 2.90 14.71
C PHE A 266 5.05 2.03 15.88
N PHE A 267 4.00 1.23 15.68
CA PHE A 267 3.38 0.40 16.72
C PHE A 267 2.96 -0.97 16.19
N SER A 268 3.04 -1.99 17.04
CA SER A 268 2.37 -3.29 16.87
C SER A 268 1.23 -3.37 17.88
N GLY A 269 -0.01 -3.35 17.40
CA GLY A 269 -1.16 -3.06 18.26
C GLY A 269 -0.97 -1.71 18.97
N THR A 270 -0.83 -1.73 20.30
CA THR A 270 -0.55 -0.54 21.13
C THR A 270 0.91 -0.41 21.57
N THR A 271 1.77 -1.37 21.22
CA THR A 271 3.17 -1.40 21.67
C THR A 271 4.08 -0.65 20.70
N PRO A 272 4.87 0.35 21.14
CA PRO A 272 5.82 1.04 20.29
C PRO A 272 6.89 0.10 19.71
N ILE A 273 7.25 0.31 18.45
CA ILE A 273 8.28 -0.46 17.75
C ILE A 273 9.59 0.35 17.78
N ASP A 274 10.62 -0.24 18.34
CA ASP A 274 11.99 0.27 18.28
C ASP A 274 12.61 -0.04 16.90
N LEU A 275 12.90 1.00 16.12
CA LEU A 275 13.48 0.89 14.78
C LEU A 275 14.97 0.57 14.78
N SER A 276 15.66 0.60 15.93
CA SER A 276 17.08 0.26 16.03
C SER A 276 17.36 -1.24 16.00
N ARG A 277 16.31 -2.07 16.13
CA ARG A 277 16.37 -3.54 16.13
C ARG A 277 15.63 -4.13 14.94
N THR A 278 15.97 -5.37 14.62
CA THR A 278 15.20 -6.15 13.64
C THR A 278 13.81 -6.49 14.20
N ILE A 279 12.79 -6.30 13.36
CA ILE A 279 11.36 -6.42 13.62
C ILE A 279 10.92 -7.83 13.14
N ALA A 280 10.68 -8.75 14.07
CA ALA A 280 10.27 -10.14 13.79
C ALA A 280 8.76 -10.28 13.56
N MET A 281 8.35 -10.39 12.30
CA MET A 281 6.94 -10.27 11.92
C MET A 281 6.03 -11.39 12.43
N ASP A 282 6.58 -12.55 12.81
CA ASP A 282 5.79 -13.67 13.33
C ASP A 282 5.23 -13.43 14.75
N GLU A 283 5.73 -12.41 15.46
CA GLU A 283 5.38 -12.10 16.85
C GLU A 283 4.57 -10.80 16.98
N MET A 284 4.17 -10.20 15.86
CA MET A 284 3.53 -8.88 15.82
C MET A 284 2.10 -8.89 15.31
N ASP A 285 1.31 -7.93 15.79
CA ASP A 285 -0.06 -7.66 15.36
C ASP A 285 -0.06 -6.54 14.30
N GLY A 286 0.71 -6.76 13.23
CA GLY A 286 0.95 -5.80 12.16
C GLY A 286 1.76 -4.56 12.57
N ILE A 287 1.99 -3.66 11.61
CA ILE A 287 2.68 -2.38 11.83
C ILE A 287 1.70 -1.25 11.53
N THR A 288 1.46 -0.39 12.52
CA THR A 288 0.75 0.88 12.35
C THR A 288 1.70 2.04 12.59
N TYR A 289 1.36 3.23 12.10
CA TYR A 289 2.16 4.42 12.33
C TYR A 289 1.31 5.64 12.74
N GLN A 290 1.94 6.57 13.46
CA GLN A 290 1.36 7.85 13.85
C GLN A 290 2.29 8.97 13.40
N ILE A 291 1.70 10.02 12.83
CA ILE A 291 2.42 11.22 12.39
C ILE A 291 2.55 12.18 13.59
N LYS A 292 3.76 12.64 13.87
CA LYS A 292 4.04 13.77 14.79
C LYS A 292 3.90 15.08 14.02
N GLY A 293 3.07 15.99 14.53
CA GLY A 293 2.78 17.30 13.91
C GLY A 293 1.39 17.38 13.26
N ASP A 294 1.20 18.32 12.31
CA ASP A 294 -0.07 18.51 11.59
C ASP A 294 -0.38 17.30 10.68
N ALA A 295 -1.11 16.34 11.23
CA ALA A 295 -1.42 15.06 10.61
C ALA A 295 -2.32 15.17 9.36
N GLY A 296 -2.90 16.35 9.08
CA GLY A 296 -3.74 16.56 7.90
C GLY A 296 -2.96 16.78 6.59
N LYS A 297 -1.62 16.86 6.66
CA LYS A 297 -0.77 17.36 5.56
C LYS A 297 0.48 16.52 5.26
N VAL A 298 0.58 15.32 5.81
CA VAL A 298 1.74 14.43 5.62
C VAL A 298 1.32 13.18 4.86
N ARG A 299 2.00 12.88 3.76
CA ARG A 299 1.86 11.64 3.00
C ARG A 299 2.94 10.65 3.39
N VAL A 300 2.62 9.36 3.44
CA VAL A 300 3.58 8.29 3.75
C VAL A 300 3.57 7.28 2.62
N SER A 301 4.75 6.99 2.08
CA SER A 301 4.91 6.10 0.93
C SER A 301 6.10 5.16 1.10
N LEU A 302 6.06 4.03 0.38
CA LEU A 302 7.21 3.14 0.25
C LEU A 302 8.22 3.76 -0.72
N PHE A 303 9.44 4.04 -0.23
CA PHE A 303 10.52 4.59 -1.06
C PHE A 303 11.34 3.50 -1.75
N ARG A 304 11.76 2.49 -0.98
CA ARG A 304 12.50 1.33 -1.49
C ARG A 304 12.41 0.15 -0.54
N GLN A 305 12.71 -1.03 -1.06
CA GLN A 305 12.99 -2.22 -0.28
C GLN A 305 14.20 -2.97 -0.83
N THR A 306 14.73 -3.94 -0.09
CA THR A 306 15.94 -4.67 -0.45
C THR A 306 15.68 -6.10 -0.92
N ASN A 307 14.47 -6.62 -0.69
CA ASN A 307 14.09 -7.97 -1.06
C ASN A 307 12.73 -7.96 -1.79
N ASP A 308 12.76 -8.31 -3.07
CA ASP A 308 11.59 -8.37 -3.94
C ASP A 308 10.72 -9.62 -3.71
N GLY A 309 11.02 -10.46 -2.70
CA GLY A 309 10.15 -11.54 -2.21
C GLY A 309 9.16 -11.08 -1.13
N TRP A 310 9.22 -9.80 -0.74
CA TRP A 310 8.29 -9.18 0.21
C TRP A 310 7.29 -8.28 -0.50
N LEU A 311 6.01 -8.51 -0.24
CA LEU A 311 4.94 -7.58 -0.59
C LEU A 311 4.81 -6.55 0.53
N VAL A 312 5.17 -5.30 0.24
CA VAL A 312 5.07 -4.19 1.20
C VAL A 312 4.15 -3.10 0.63
N THR A 313 3.11 -2.76 1.37
CA THR A 313 2.16 -1.69 1.03
C THR A 313 1.95 -0.73 2.20
N VAL A 314 1.75 0.55 1.89
CA VAL A 314 1.40 1.58 2.87
C VAL A 314 -0.06 1.96 2.68
N ASP A 315 -0.86 1.73 3.72
CA ASP A 315 -2.24 2.19 3.79
C ASP A 315 -2.27 3.55 4.50
N GLU A 316 -2.38 4.62 3.73
CA GLU A 316 -2.46 5.99 4.25
C GLU A 316 -3.78 6.27 4.97
N THR A 317 -4.86 5.55 4.64
CA THR A 317 -6.19 5.77 5.22
C THR A 317 -6.25 5.20 6.63
N ASN A 318 -5.77 3.98 6.80
CA ASN A 318 -5.77 3.28 8.09
C ASN A 318 -4.45 3.43 8.85
N ARG A 319 -3.48 4.18 8.29
CA ARG A 319 -2.13 4.40 8.85
C ARG A 319 -1.41 3.09 9.19
N LYS A 320 -1.41 2.18 8.24
CA LYS A 320 -0.88 0.83 8.38
C LYS A 320 0.22 0.55 7.36
N ILE A 321 1.20 -0.26 7.74
CA ILE A 321 2.19 -0.84 6.83
C ILE A 321 1.95 -2.35 6.82
N ASP A 322 1.52 -2.86 5.69
CA ASP A 322 1.39 -4.29 5.46
C ASP A 322 2.67 -4.79 4.81
N ALA A 323 3.50 -5.49 5.58
CA ALA A 323 4.73 -6.10 5.09
C ALA A 323 4.62 -7.62 5.20
N THR A 324 4.66 -8.27 4.04
CA THR A 324 4.21 -9.64 3.89
C THR A 324 5.23 -10.46 3.12
N ALA A 325 5.67 -11.57 3.71
CA ALA A 325 6.51 -12.57 3.07
C ALA A 325 6.26 -13.94 3.70
N ILE A 326 6.82 -14.99 3.09
CA ILE A 326 6.84 -16.33 3.66
C ILE A 326 8.02 -16.52 4.62
N THR A 327 9.19 -16.01 4.25
CA THR A 327 10.42 -16.13 5.04
C THR A 327 11.41 -15.03 4.66
N GLY A 328 12.50 -14.92 5.43
CA GLY A 328 13.65 -14.11 5.08
C GLY A 328 13.70 -12.77 5.79
N LYS A 329 14.50 -11.87 5.22
CA LYS A 329 14.73 -10.51 5.74
C LYS A 329 14.42 -9.50 4.65
N ASN A 330 13.96 -8.32 5.06
CA ASN A 330 13.76 -7.19 4.17
C ASN A 330 13.98 -5.88 4.93
N ASP A 331 14.87 -5.05 4.41
CA ASP A 331 14.99 -3.67 4.82
C ASP A 331 14.04 -2.81 3.98
N VAL A 332 13.05 -2.21 4.64
CA VAL A 332 12.02 -1.35 4.06
C VAL A 332 12.31 0.10 4.40
N THR A 333 12.45 0.96 3.40
CA THR A 333 12.57 2.41 3.61
C THR A 333 11.24 3.10 3.27
N LEU A 334 10.64 3.75 4.25
CA LEU A 334 9.45 4.59 4.10
C LEU A 334 9.86 6.05 3.97
N MET A 335 9.07 6.84 3.25
CA MET A 335 9.23 8.28 3.09
C MET A 335 7.97 8.99 3.56
N ALA A 336 8.12 9.89 4.52
CA ALA A 336 7.09 10.82 4.96
C ALA A 336 7.36 12.20 4.33
N THR A 337 6.37 12.78 3.65
CA THR A 337 6.51 14.06 2.93
C THR A 337 5.42 15.03 3.34
N ASP A 338 5.78 16.27 3.67
CA ASP A 338 4.83 17.35 3.96
C ASP A 338 4.33 18.07 2.69
N ASN A 339 3.33 18.95 2.86
CA ASN A 339 2.80 19.77 1.76
C ASN A 339 3.79 20.80 1.19
N ALA A 340 4.88 21.09 1.88
CA ALA A 340 5.95 21.96 1.39
C ALA A 340 7.03 21.18 0.61
N GLY A 341 6.92 19.86 0.54
CA GLY A 341 7.83 18.98 -0.18
C GLY A 341 9.05 18.53 0.64
N HIS A 342 9.09 18.81 1.94
CA HIS A 342 10.14 18.26 2.80
C HIS A 342 9.86 16.78 3.10
N SER A 343 10.92 15.96 3.06
CA SER A 343 10.81 14.51 3.25
C SER A 343 11.73 14.01 4.36
N THR A 344 11.25 13.05 5.14
CA THR A 344 12.03 12.27 6.12
C THR A 344 11.90 10.78 5.82
N PHE A 345 12.99 10.03 6.00
CA PHE A 345 13.06 8.61 5.68
C PHE A 345 13.16 7.74 6.95
N TYR A 346 12.46 6.61 6.94
CA TYR A 346 12.42 5.65 8.04
C TYR A 346 12.81 4.27 7.54
N LEU A 347 13.79 3.64 8.20
CA LEU A 347 14.23 2.29 7.90
C LEU A 347 13.58 1.30 8.88
N LEU A 348 12.87 0.32 8.34
CA LEU A 348 12.34 -0.82 9.07
C LEU A 348 13.08 -2.07 8.61
N SER A 349 13.88 -2.67 9.49
CA SER A 349 14.55 -3.95 9.22
C SER A 349 13.66 -5.10 9.66
N LEU A 350 12.99 -5.76 8.71
CA LEU A 350 12.00 -6.80 8.94
C LEU A 350 12.60 -8.20 8.81
N THR A 351 12.10 -9.15 9.59
CA THR A 351 12.40 -10.57 9.41
C THR A 351 11.18 -11.44 9.66
N LYS A 352 11.11 -12.59 8.99
CA LYS A 352 10.16 -13.67 9.28
C LYS A 352 10.96 -14.95 9.58
N ASN A 353 10.70 -15.54 10.75
CA ASN A 353 11.59 -16.49 11.44
C ASN A 353 11.78 -17.80 10.67
N ALA A 354 13.01 -18.32 10.73
CA ALA A 354 13.47 -19.55 10.09
C ALA A 354 13.09 -20.85 10.83
N GLU A 355 12.30 -20.79 11.90
CA GLU A 355 11.84 -22.01 12.59
C GLU A 355 10.92 -22.88 11.71
N ASN A 356 10.32 -22.27 10.70
CA ASN A 356 9.59 -22.93 9.63
C ASN A 356 10.45 -22.80 8.37
N ASP A 357 11.46 -23.64 8.24
CA ASP A 357 12.41 -23.62 7.13
C ASP A 357 11.86 -24.26 5.84
N GLY A 358 10.58 -24.63 5.84
CA GLY A 358 9.92 -25.28 4.72
C GLY A 358 10.32 -26.74 4.56
N THR A 359 10.97 -27.36 5.54
CA THR A 359 11.12 -28.82 5.56
C THR A 359 9.78 -29.49 5.95
N ALA A 360 9.61 -30.77 5.66
CA ALA A 360 8.40 -31.51 6.04
C ALA A 360 8.12 -31.47 7.57
N ALA A 361 9.17 -31.45 8.40
CA ALA A 361 9.04 -31.36 9.85
C ALA A 361 8.70 -29.93 10.34
N LYS A 362 9.05 -28.92 9.55
CA LYS A 362 8.93 -27.50 9.87
C LYS A 362 8.41 -26.72 8.65
N PRO A 363 7.18 -27.02 8.19
CA PRO A 363 6.62 -26.41 6.98
C PRO A 363 6.38 -24.92 7.19
N TYR A 364 6.49 -24.14 6.12
CA TYR A 364 6.04 -22.75 6.10
C TYR A 364 4.54 -22.70 6.47
N ARG A 365 4.20 -21.81 7.40
CA ARG A 365 2.86 -21.72 7.98
C ARG A 365 2.09 -20.60 7.29
N ILE A 366 0.90 -20.90 6.79
CA ILE A 366 -0.03 -19.94 6.19
C ILE A 366 -1.21 -19.76 7.16
N ARG A 367 -1.23 -18.64 7.87
CA ARG A 367 -2.17 -18.40 8.99
C ARG A 367 -3.25 -17.38 8.65
N ASN A 368 -3.05 -16.61 7.58
CA ASN A 368 -3.93 -15.52 7.19
C ASN A 368 -3.74 -15.19 5.71
N LYS A 369 -4.57 -14.26 5.21
CA LYS A 369 -4.52 -13.82 3.81
C LYS A 369 -3.17 -13.20 3.43
N ALA A 370 -2.49 -12.52 4.34
CA ALA A 370 -1.19 -11.93 4.05
C ALA A 370 -0.17 -13.03 3.77
N ASP A 371 -0.03 -14.03 4.64
CA ASP A 371 0.88 -15.16 4.40
C ASP A 371 0.65 -15.78 3.01
N LEU A 372 -0.61 -16.01 2.66
CA LEU A 372 -1.01 -16.58 1.37
C LEU A 372 -0.65 -15.67 0.18
N MET A 373 -0.87 -14.35 0.30
CA MET A 373 -0.42 -13.37 -0.70
C MET A 373 1.10 -13.30 -0.81
N GLY A 374 1.82 -13.47 0.30
CA GLY A 374 3.28 -13.54 0.32
C GLY A 374 3.82 -14.73 -0.47
N LEU A 375 3.16 -15.90 -0.35
CA LEU A 375 3.47 -17.07 -1.19
C LEU A 375 3.24 -16.73 -2.67
N ALA A 376 2.08 -16.19 -3.01
CA ALA A 376 1.76 -15.84 -4.39
C ALA A 376 2.79 -14.88 -4.99
N TYR A 377 3.12 -13.83 -4.25
CA TYR A 377 4.09 -12.83 -4.66
C TYR A 377 5.49 -13.43 -4.89
N SER A 378 6.01 -14.21 -3.94
CA SER A 378 7.34 -14.82 -4.03
C SER A 378 7.45 -15.83 -5.18
N VAL A 379 6.42 -16.66 -5.40
CA VAL A 379 6.39 -17.59 -6.55
C VAL A 379 6.40 -16.83 -7.87
N ASN A 380 5.60 -15.77 -7.99
CA ASN A 380 5.57 -14.93 -9.20
C ASN A 380 6.86 -14.13 -9.44
N ARG A 381 7.79 -14.11 -8.46
CA ARG A 381 9.12 -13.51 -8.59
C ARG A 381 10.24 -14.54 -8.78
N GLY A 382 9.90 -15.82 -8.90
CA GLY A 382 10.82 -16.89 -9.30
C GLY A 382 11.14 -17.91 -8.21
N ASP A 383 10.62 -17.74 -6.99
CA ASP A 383 10.79 -18.73 -5.93
C ASP A 383 9.81 -19.89 -6.12
N ALA A 384 10.18 -20.89 -6.91
CA ALA A 384 9.31 -22.04 -7.19
C ALA A 384 9.08 -22.96 -5.97
N TYR A 385 9.88 -22.83 -4.90
CA TYR A 385 9.77 -23.63 -3.67
C TYR A 385 9.87 -25.17 -3.85
N SER A 386 10.63 -25.64 -4.83
CA SER A 386 10.86 -27.07 -5.05
C SER A 386 11.34 -27.78 -3.76
N GLY A 387 10.62 -28.84 -3.38
CA GLY A 387 10.90 -29.65 -2.18
C GLY A 387 10.59 -28.95 -0.85
N ARG A 388 9.95 -27.78 -0.85
CA ARG A 388 9.53 -27.07 0.36
C ARG A 388 8.07 -27.34 0.67
N HIS A 389 7.74 -27.35 1.96
CA HIS A 389 6.42 -27.65 2.47
C HIS A 389 5.76 -26.41 3.05
N PHE A 390 4.48 -26.25 2.73
CA PHE A 390 3.56 -25.24 3.22
C PHE A 390 2.36 -25.91 3.84
N ARG A 391 1.83 -25.33 4.93
CA ARG A 391 0.55 -25.76 5.49
C ARG A 391 -0.33 -24.58 5.85
N LEU A 392 -1.62 -24.71 5.58
CA LEU A 392 -2.62 -23.82 6.16
C LEU A 392 -2.82 -24.20 7.63
N GLU A 393 -3.04 -23.19 8.47
CA GLU A 393 -3.34 -23.37 9.90
C GLU A 393 -4.58 -22.64 10.37
N ALA A 394 -5.25 -21.97 9.45
CA ALA A 394 -6.51 -21.28 9.67
C ALA A 394 -7.26 -21.22 8.34
N ASP A 395 -8.56 -21.01 8.45
CA ASP A 395 -9.37 -20.64 7.30
C ASP A 395 -9.00 -19.20 6.88
N ILE A 396 -8.98 -18.95 5.57
CA ILE A 396 -8.48 -17.70 4.99
C ILE A 396 -9.59 -17.06 4.16
N ASP A 397 -10.07 -15.91 4.62
CA ASP A 397 -11.02 -15.10 3.87
C ASP A 397 -10.29 -14.08 2.97
N LEU A 398 -10.51 -14.17 1.66
CA LEU A 398 -9.99 -13.26 0.65
C LEU A 398 -10.95 -12.10 0.31
N ASN A 399 -12.06 -11.94 1.04
CA ASN A 399 -12.99 -10.84 0.80
C ASN A 399 -12.29 -9.47 0.80
N GLY A 400 -12.67 -8.62 -0.15
CA GLY A 400 -12.07 -7.30 -0.37
C GLY A 400 -10.60 -7.32 -0.82
N THR A 401 -10.05 -8.50 -1.16
CA THR A 401 -8.66 -8.65 -1.58
C THR A 401 -8.60 -8.91 -3.09
N ARG A 402 -7.84 -8.09 -3.81
CA ARG A 402 -7.51 -8.37 -5.21
C ARG A 402 -6.51 -9.54 -5.25
N TRP A 403 -6.90 -10.66 -5.85
CA TRP A 403 -6.11 -11.88 -5.81
C TRP A 403 -5.21 -12.01 -7.05
N THR A 404 -3.92 -12.25 -6.82
CA THR A 404 -2.97 -12.71 -7.83
C THR A 404 -2.71 -14.20 -7.62
N PRO A 405 -3.00 -15.08 -8.59
CA PRO A 405 -2.76 -16.52 -8.44
C PRO A 405 -1.30 -16.85 -8.14
N VAL A 406 -1.08 -17.87 -7.29
CA VAL A 406 0.27 -18.38 -7.01
C VAL A 406 0.87 -18.96 -8.30
N GLY A 407 1.86 -18.29 -8.86
CA GLY A 407 2.47 -18.72 -10.13
C GLY A 407 1.65 -18.41 -11.39
N GLY A 408 0.62 -17.55 -11.31
CA GLY A 408 -0.23 -17.23 -12.47
C GLY A 408 0.30 -16.11 -13.38
N GLU A 409 1.29 -15.34 -12.94
CA GLU A 409 1.86 -14.25 -13.74
C GLU A 409 2.68 -14.81 -14.92
N LEU A 410 2.66 -14.06 -16.03
CA LEU A 410 3.47 -14.39 -17.21
C LEU A 410 4.96 -14.44 -16.84
N GLY A 411 5.64 -15.53 -17.18
CA GLY A 411 7.06 -15.73 -16.91
C GLY A 411 7.35 -16.34 -15.53
N SER A 412 6.34 -16.62 -14.71
CA SER A 412 6.51 -17.40 -13.48
C SER A 412 6.92 -18.84 -13.78
N ALA A 413 7.80 -19.40 -12.95
CA ALA A 413 8.18 -20.82 -13.00
C ALA A 413 7.09 -21.75 -12.43
N GLY A 414 6.03 -21.19 -11.84
CA GLY A 414 5.01 -21.94 -11.12
C GLY A 414 5.45 -22.36 -9.71
N PHE A 415 4.51 -22.94 -8.97
CA PHE A 415 4.76 -23.51 -7.65
C PHE A 415 5.15 -24.98 -7.77
N SER A 416 6.24 -25.39 -7.12
CA SER A 416 6.80 -26.74 -7.11
C SER A 416 6.97 -27.32 -5.70
N GLY A 417 6.33 -26.71 -4.71
CA GLY A 417 6.35 -27.18 -3.33
C GLY A 417 5.21 -28.15 -3.00
N VAL A 418 5.09 -28.47 -1.72
CA VAL A 418 3.93 -29.14 -1.12
C VAL A 418 3.06 -28.07 -0.47
N LEU A 419 1.79 -27.99 -0.83
CA LEU A 419 0.79 -27.14 -0.19
C LEU A 419 -0.30 -28.01 0.44
N ASP A 420 -0.25 -28.15 1.76
CA ASP A 420 -1.22 -28.91 2.54
C ASP A 420 -2.24 -27.98 3.19
N GLY A 421 -3.50 -28.06 2.75
CA GLY A 421 -4.60 -27.31 3.32
C GLY A 421 -5.00 -27.77 4.71
N GLN A 422 -4.64 -28.99 5.13
CA GLN A 422 -5.04 -29.55 6.43
C GLN A 422 -6.56 -29.51 6.70
N GLY A 423 -7.37 -29.45 5.64
CA GLY A 423 -8.83 -29.32 5.69
C GLY A 423 -9.35 -27.89 5.87
N HIS A 424 -8.47 -26.88 5.91
CA HIS A 424 -8.85 -25.47 5.99
C HIS A 424 -9.44 -24.94 4.68
N THR A 425 -10.28 -23.91 4.84
CA THR A 425 -11.00 -23.26 3.75
C THR A 425 -10.32 -21.96 3.33
N VAL A 426 -10.23 -21.72 2.02
CA VAL A 426 -9.98 -20.40 1.44
C VAL A 426 -11.27 -19.91 0.79
N SER A 427 -11.85 -18.83 1.30
CA SER A 427 -13.15 -18.32 0.85
C SER A 427 -13.04 -17.02 0.07
N ASN A 428 -14.05 -16.74 -0.76
CA ASN A 428 -14.24 -15.45 -1.44
C ASN A 428 -13.07 -15.07 -2.38
N LEU A 429 -12.42 -16.07 -2.98
CA LEU A 429 -11.44 -15.86 -4.04
C LEU A 429 -12.14 -15.19 -5.22
N LYS A 430 -11.70 -13.99 -5.61
CA LYS A 430 -12.27 -13.24 -6.72
C LYS A 430 -11.18 -12.80 -7.69
N ILE A 431 -11.39 -13.09 -8.97
CA ILE A 431 -10.58 -12.54 -10.07
C ILE A 431 -11.51 -11.75 -11.01
N GLU A 432 -11.18 -10.49 -11.24
CA GLU A 432 -12.01 -9.55 -12.00
C GLU A 432 -11.56 -9.42 -13.46
N LYS A 433 -12.42 -8.85 -14.30
CA LYS A 433 -12.17 -8.68 -15.75
C LYS A 433 -10.90 -7.90 -16.08
N ALA A 434 -10.47 -7.00 -15.19
CA ALA A 434 -9.27 -6.20 -15.36
C ALA A 434 -7.98 -6.97 -15.04
N ASP A 435 -8.09 -8.16 -14.45
CA ASP A 435 -6.97 -9.01 -14.08
C ASP A 435 -6.63 -9.97 -15.23
N VAL A 436 -5.42 -9.81 -15.78
CA VAL A 436 -4.94 -10.62 -16.90
C VAL A 436 -3.80 -11.50 -16.43
N PHE A 437 -4.05 -12.81 -16.42
CA PHE A 437 -3.10 -13.85 -16.04
C PHE A 437 -3.04 -14.92 -17.12
N TYR A 438 -1.99 -15.75 -17.09
CA TYR A 438 -1.91 -16.89 -18.01
C TYR A 438 -2.62 -18.13 -17.45
N TYR A 439 -2.63 -18.26 -16.11
CA TYR A 439 -3.32 -19.32 -15.38
C TYR A 439 -4.12 -18.73 -14.21
N TYR A 440 -5.39 -19.11 -14.09
CA TYR A 440 -6.33 -18.57 -13.12
C TYR A 440 -6.71 -19.62 -12.07
N GLY A 441 -6.64 -19.25 -10.78
CA GLY A 441 -7.03 -20.07 -9.64
C GLY A 441 -6.46 -19.54 -8.33
N LEU A 442 -6.60 -20.30 -7.23
CA LEU A 442 -5.80 -20.06 -6.02
C LEU A 442 -4.32 -20.22 -6.37
N VAL A 443 -3.98 -21.36 -6.95
CA VAL A 443 -2.69 -21.62 -7.59
C VAL A 443 -2.89 -21.41 -9.09
N GLY A 444 -2.16 -20.47 -9.69
CA GLY A 444 -2.18 -20.31 -11.13
C GLY A 444 -1.54 -21.52 -11.80
N TYR A 445 -0.26 -21.76 -11.50
CA TYR A 445 0.50 -22.81 -12.16
C TYR A 445 1.25 -23.66 -11.14
N ALA A 446 0.97 -24.96 -11.15
CA ALA A 446 1.59 -25.97 -10.31
C ALA A 446 2.49 -26.88 -11.18
N VAL A 447 3.75 -27.04 -10.80
CA VAL A 447 4.75 -27.79 -11.57
C VAL A 447 5.50 -28.73 -10.65
N SER A 448 5.34 -30.04 -10.82
CA SER A 448 5.89 -31.05 -9.89
C SER A 448 5.52 -30.77 -8.42
N ALA A 449 4.31 -30.24 -8.19
CA ALA A 449 3.81 -29.88 -6.88
C ALA A 449 2.94 -30.99 -6.28
N GLU A 450 2.81 -30.96 -4.96
CA GLU A 450 1.81 -31.76 -4.23
C GLU A 450 0.84 -30.79 -3.56
N ILE A 451 -0.43 -30.79 -3.98
CA ILE A 451 -1.46 -29.90 -3.43
C ILE A 451 -2.58 -30.76 -2.85
N LYS A 452 -2.83 -30.64 -1.55
CA LYS A 452 -3.76 -31.55 -0.87
C LYS A 452 -4.60 -30.90 0.22
N ASN A 453 -5.77 -31.48 0.49
CA ASN A 453 -6.63 -31.17 1.63
C ASN A 453 -7.05 -29.69 1.74
N ILE A 454 -7.20 -28.97 0.62
CA ILE A 454 -7.65 -27.58 0.61
C ILE A 454 -9.14 -27.53 0.23
N ARG A 455 -9.91 -26.70 0.93
CA ARG A 455 -11.28 -26.34 0.52
C ARG A 455 -11.29 -24.92 -0.05
N ILE A 456 -11.93 -24.72 -1.19
CA ILE A 456 -12.18 -23.40 -1.77
C ILE A 456 -13.67 -23.15 -1.76
N GLU A 457 -14.11 -22.04 -1.18
CA GLU A 457 -15.53 -21.70 -1.06
C GLU A 457 -15.87 -20.43 -1.84
N SER A 458 -16.89 -20.53 -2.68
CA SER A 458 -17.42 -19.45 -3.51
C SER A 458 -16.37 -18.72 -4.37
N PRO A 459 -15.48 -19.43 -5.11
CA PRO A 459 -14.54 -18.74 -5.98
C PRO A 459 -15.27 -18.17 -7.20
N LYS A 460 -14.96 -16.91 -7.54
CA LYS A 460 -15.60 -16.18 -8.63
C LYS A 460 -14.59 -15.70 -9.67
N PHE A 461 -14.84 -16.03 -10.93
CA PHE A 461 -14.01 -15.69 -12.07
C PHE A 461 -14.83 -14.95 -13.13
N GLU A 462 -14.57 -13.66 -13.29
CA GLU A 462 -15.11 -12.84 -14.38
C GLU A 462 -13.98 -12.52 -15.37
N VAL A 463 -13.69 -13.44 -16.31
CA VAL A 463 -12.48 -13.35 -17.15
C VAL A 463 -12.84 -13.05 -18.61
N LEU A 464 -12.18 -12.05 -19.21
CA LEU A 464 -12.45 -11.63 -20.60
C LEU A 464 -11.70 -12.47 -21.63
N GLN A 465 -10.47 -12.86 -21.32
CA GLN A 465 -9.60 -13.70 -22.16
C GLN A 465 -8.67 -14.50 -21.23
N GLY A 466 -8.62 -15.81 -21.42
CA GLY A 466 -7.82 -16.72 -20.61
C GLY A 466 -8.12 -18.16 -21.01
N GLU A 467 -7.11 -19.02 -21.05
CA GLU A 467 -7.31 -20.39 -21.55
C GLU A 467 -7.23 -21.45 -20.47
N ARG A 468 -7.01 -21.11 -19.18
CA ARG A 468 -6.73 -22.09 -18.12
C ARG A 468 -7.28 -21.60 -16.78
N ILE A 469 -8.51 -21.99 -16.47
CA ILE A 469 -9.21 -21.54 -15.26
C ILE A 469 -9.57 -22.76 -14.40
N GLY A 470 -9.12 -22.75 -13.15
CA GLY A 470 -9.55 -23.71 -12.15
C GLY A 470 -9.85 -23.04 -10.82
N GLY A 471 -10.88 -23.49 -10.11
CA GLY A 471 -11.19 -22.97 -8.77
C GLY A 471 -10.01 -23.07 -7.81
N LEU A 472 -9.23 -24.17 -7.90
CA LEU A 472 -8.00 -24.37 -7.15
C LEU A 472 -6.75 -24.13 -8.01
N ILE A 473 -6.65 -24.76 -9.19
CA ILE A 473 -5.43 -24.75 -10.01
C ILE A 473 -5.74 -24.34 -11.46
N GLY A 474 -5.10 -23.31 -11.99
CA GLY A 474 -5.24 -22.98 -13.41
C GLY A 474 -4.62 -24.04 -14.32
N GLY A 475 -3.34 -24.36 -14.09
CA GLY A 475 -2.63 -25.44 -14.78
C GLY A 475 -1.77 -26.28 -13.83
N ALA A 476 -1.87 -27.60 -13.93
CA ALA A 476 -1.04 -28.55 -13.20
C ALA A 476 -0.18 -29.33 -14.20
N GLN A 477 1.13 -29.41 -13.95
CA GLN A 477 2.07 -30.18 -14.76
C GLN A 477 2.91 -31.09 -13.88
N GLY A 478 2.90 -32.40 -14.15
CA GLY A 478 3.68 -33.38 -13.37
C GLY A 478 3.32 -33.39 -11.88
N SER A 479 2.12 -32.94 -11.50
CA SER A 479 1.75 -32.65 -10.11
C SER A 479 0.76 -33.68 -9.55
N THR A 480 0.64 -33.74 -8.24
CA THR A 480 -0.34 -34.58 -7.53
C THR A 480 -1.32 -33.70 -6.78
N VAL A 481 -2.62 -33.95 -6.98
CA VAL A 481 -3.71 -33.19 -6.36
C VAL A 481 -4.66 -34.13 -5.63
N THR A 482 -4.76 -34.01 -4.31
CA THR A 482 -5.46 -35.02 -3.50
C THR A 482 -6.38 -34.43 -2.45
N GLY A 483 -7.62 -34.91 -2.36
CA GLY A 483 -8.52 -34.55 -1.25
C GLY A 483 -8.96 -33.08 -1.24
N CYS A 484 -8.88 -32.41 -2.38
CA CYS A 484 -9.26 -31.00 -2.51
C CYS A 484 -10.73 -30.83 -2.87
N GLN A 485 -11.33 -29.74 -2.40
CA GLN A 485 -12.74 -29.45 -2.60
C GLN A 485 -12.96 -28.01 -3.08
N VAL A 486 -13.90 -27.82 -4.01
CA VAL A 486 -14.44 -26.50 -4.37
C VAL A 486 -15.95 -26.51 -4.18
N THR A 487 -16.50 -25.47 -3.56
CA THR A 487 -17.95 -25.30 -3.41
C THR A 487 -18.41 -23.98 -4.01
N ASP A 488 -19.57 -24.00 -4.66
CA ASP A 488 -20.29 -22.84 -5.19
C ASP A 488 -19.44 -21.95 -6.14
N ILE A 489 -18.74 -22.59 -7.07
CA ILE A 489 -17.94 -21.89 -8.07
C ILE A 489 -18.80 -21.10 -9.07
N GLU A 490 -18.39 -19.87 -9.40
CA GLU A 490 -18.99 -19.07 -10.47
C GLU A 490 -17.90 -18.73 -11.49
N VAL A 491 -18.00 -19.29 -12.70
CA VAL A 491 -17.15 -18.91 -13.83
C VAL A 491 -18.00 -18.37 -14.97
N ASN A 492 -17.78 -17.10 -15.32
CA ASN A 492 -18.31 -16.50 -16.53
C ASN A 492 -17.15 -16.23 -17.51
N GLY A 493 -16.85 -17.22 -18.35
CA GLY A 493 -15.72 -17.23 -19.28
C GLY A 493 -16.13 -17.59 -20.70
N GLU A 494 -17.17 -16.97 -21.26
CA GLU A 494 -17.69 -17.28 -22.62
C GLU A 494 -16.62 -17.28 -23.73
N ASN A 495 -15.53 -16.52 -23.57
CA ASN A 495 -14.39 -16.45 -24.49
C ASN A 495 -13.13 -17.18 -23.98
N CYS A 496 -13.29 -18.07 -22.99
CA CYS A 496 -12.20 -18.77 -22.31
C CYS A 496 -12.25 -20.27 -22.60
N GLY A 497 -11.08 -20.86 -22.86
CA GLY A 497 -10.90 -22.30 -23.00
C GLY A 497 -10.41 -22.96 -21.69
N ASN A 498 -10.41 -24.30 -21.65
CA ASN A 498 -9.85 -25.16 -20.59
C ASN A 498 -10.22 -24.69 -19.17
N ILE A 499 -11.50 -24.85 -18.87
CA ILE A 499 -12.10 -24.44 -17.60
C ILE A 499 -12.52 -25.67 -16.82
N GLY A 500 -11.98 -25.84 -15.62
CA GLY A 500 -12.43 -26.85 -14.66
C GLY A 500 -12.94 -26.23 -13.38
N GLY A 501 -13.88 -26.89 -12.71
CA GLY A 501 -14.29 -26.45 -11.38
C GLY A 501 -13.16 -26.46 -10.36
N LEU A 502 -12.23 -27.41 -10.49
CA LEU A 502 -11.03 -27.52 -9.66
C LEU A 502 -9.77 -27.17 -10.43
N ILE A 503 -9.56 -27.77 -11.61
CA ILE A 503 -8.33 -27.65 -12.39
C ILE A 503 -8.64 -27.27 -13.84
N GLY A 504 -8.06 -26.19 -14.37
CA GLY A 504 -8.22 -25.83 -15.77
C GLY A 504 -7.59 -26.87 -16.71
N VAL A 505 -6.29 -27.10 -16.55
CA VAL A 505 -5.51 -28.09 -17.32
C VAL A 505 -4.67 -28.96 -16.38
N ALA A 506 -4.66 -30.27 -16.63
CA ALA A 506 -3.81 -31.23 -15.93
C ALA A 506 -2.94 -32.02 -16.92
N GLU A 507 -1.63 -31.76 -16.95
CA GLU A 507 -0.67 -32.46 -17.81
C GLU A 507 0.19 -33.42 -16.99
N ASN A 508 0.24 -34.69 -17.37
CA ASN A 508 1.00 -35.73 -16.67
C ASN A 508 0.80 -35.70 -15.14
N SER A 509 -0.42 -35.43 -14.69
CA SER A 509 -0.74 -35.16 -13.29
C SER A 509 -1.74 -36.17 -12.75
N ASP A 510 -1.65 -36.46 -11.46
CA ASP A 510 -2.52 -37.41 -10.77
C ASP A 510 -3.53 -36.66 -9.89
N ILE A 511 -4.82 -36.90 -10.13
CA ILE A 511 -5.93 -36.25 -9.43
C ILE A 511 -6.71 -37.32 -8.69
N GLU A 512 -6.81 -37.19 -7.37
CA GLU A 512 -7.42 -38.20 -6.53
C GLU A 512 -8.33 -37.60 -5.45
N SER A 513 -9.48 -38.23 -5.20
CA SER A 513 -10.38 -37.86 -4.10
C SER A 513 -10.82 -36.39 -4.11
N CYS A 514 -10.92 -35.78 -5.29
CA CYS A 514 -11.23 -34.37 -5.44
C CYS A 514 -12.70 -34.12 -5.79
N THR A 515 -13.26 -33.01 -5.31
CA THR A 515 -14.71 -32.79 -5.36
C THR A 515 -15.08 -31.34 -5.70
N VAL A 516 -16.00 -31.14 -6.64
CA VAL A 516 -16.66 -29.84 -6.89
C VAL A 516 -18.15 -29.96 -6.61
N LEU A 517 -18.71 -29.09 -5.77
CA LEU A 517 -20.13 -29.10 -5.38
C LEU A 517 -20.78 -27.75 -5.64
N GLY A 518 -21.88 -27.74 -6.40
CA GLY A 518 -22.63 -26.51 -6.66
C GLY A 518 -21.88 -25.54 -7.56
N GLY A 519 -22.57 -24.47 -7.94
CA GLY A 519 -22.05 -23.46 -8.85
C GLY A 519 -22.33 -23.73 -10.33
N GLU A 520 -21.92 -22.77 -11.15
CA GLU A 520 -22.11 -22.73 -12.60
C GLU A 520 -20.80 -22.33 -13.30
N ILE A 521 -20.44 -23.10 -14.32
CA ILE A 521 -19.22 -22.90 -15.11
C ILE A 521 -19.61 -22.72 -16.57
N ILE A 522 -19.37 -21.52 -17.10
CA ILE A 522 -19.65 -21.16 -18.49
C ILE A 522 -18.32 -20.87 -19.18
N GLY A 523 -18.06 -21.55 -20.30
CA GLY A 523 -16.85 -21.42 -21.09
C GLY A 523 -17.05 -21.51 -22.60
N GLN A 524 -15.97 -21.36 -23.36
CA GLN A 524 -15.98 -21.53 -24.81
C GLN A 524 -15.75 -23.00 -25.22
N SER A 525 -14.67 -23.61 -24.70
CA SER A 525 -14.21 -24.95 -25.10
C SER A 525 -13.45 -25.64 -23.97
N TYR A 526 -13.52 -26.97 -23.94
CA TYR A 526 -12.87 -27.82 -22.94
C TYR A 526 -13.30 -27.44 -21.52
N VAL A 527 -14.60 -27.48 -21.28
CA VAL A 527 -15.19 -27.15 -19.99
C VAL A 527 -15.55 -28.43 -19.25
N GLY A 528 -15.03 -28.59 -18.05
CA GLY A 528 -15.32 -29.72 -17.16
C GLY A 528 -15.80 -29.28 -15.80
N GLY A 529 -16.69 -30.05 -15.18
CA GLY A 529 -17.13 -29.75 -13.82
C GLY A 529 -16.02 -29.89 -12.78
N LEU A 530 -15.03 -30.76 -13.02
CA LEU A 530 -13.83 -30.90 -12.21
C LEU A 530 -12.58 -30.41 -12.94
N ILE A 531 -12.35 -30.93 -14.16
CA ILE A 531 -11.13 -30.68 -14.94
C ILE A 531 -11.49 -30.25 -16.36
N GLY A 532 -10.95 -29.14 -16.85
CA GLY A 532 -11.19 -28.69 -18.23
C GLY A 532 -10.56 -29.63 -19.25
N ASP A 533 -9.24 -29.78 -19.18
CA ASP A 533 -8.46 -30.70 -20.00
C ASP A 533 -7.49 -31.53 -19.14
N VAL A 534 -7.40 -32.82 -19.41
CA VAL A 534 -6.39 -33.70 -18.84
C VAL A 534 -5.62 -34.39 -19.95
N ASN A 535 -4.30 -34.24 -19.95
CA ASN A 535 -3.39 -34.81 -20.92
C ASN A 535 -2.33 -35.67 -20.22
N ALA A 536 -2.52 -36.98 -20.28
CA ALA A 536 -1.81 -38.00 -19.50
C ALA A 536 -1.98 -37.87 -17.98
N GLY A 537 -1.67 -38.94 -17.24
CA GLY A 537 -1.91 -39.04 -15.79
C GLY A 537 -3.16 -39.87 -15.45
N THR A 538 -3.71 -39.63 -14.26
CA THR A 538 -4.85 -40.39 -13.70
C THR A 538 -5.90 -39.50 -13.04
N VAL A 539 -7.15 -39.95 -13.05
CA VAL A 539 -8.27 -39.30 -12.32
C VAL A 539 -9.04 -40.36 -11.53
N LEU A 540 -8.96 -40.32 -10.21
CA LEU A 540 -9.46 -41.36 -9.31
C LEU A 540 -10.40 -40.79 -8.25
N HIS A 541 -11.45 -41.52 -7.87
CA HIS A 541 -12.29 -41.23 -6.70
C HIS A 541 -12.88 -39.81 -6.66
N SER A 542 -13.12 -39.21 -7.83
CA SER A 542 -13.37 -37.77 -7.95
C SER A 542 -14.75 -37.44 -8.50
N ARG A 543 -15.34 -36.33 -8.07
CA ARG A 543 -16.73 -36.00 -8.40
C ARG A 543 -16.99 -34.53 -8.72
N ALA A 544 -17.97 -34.27 -9.56
CA ALA A 544 -18.47 -32.93 -9.85
C ALA A 544 -20.00 -32.86 -9.81
N ALA A 545 -20.55 -31.85 -9.13
CA ALA A 545 -21.98 -31.62 -8.99
C ALA A 545 -22.37 -30.17 -9.31
N CYS A 546 -21.65 -29.54 -10.25
CA CYS A 546 -21.89 -28.18 -10.75
C CYS A 546 -22.47 -28.21 -12.18
N ALA A 547 -23.27 -27.21 -12.54
CA ALA A 547 -23.74 -27.07 -13.92
C ALA A 547 -22.60 -26.56 -14.82
N VAL A 548 -22.50 -27.11 -16.03
CA VAL A 548 -21.46 -26.74 -17.01
C VAL A 548 -22.08 -26.41 -18.36
N ALA A 549 -21.60 -25.33 -18.98
CA ALA A 549 -22.01 -24.91 -20.30
C ALA A 549 -20.80 -24.52 -21.17
N ALA A 550 -20.80 -24.97 -22.43
CA ALA A 550 -19.79 -24.53 -23.40
C ALA A 550 -20.27 -24.53 -24.85
N GLU A 551 -19.55 -23.82 -25.71
CA GLU A 551 -19.84 -23.79 -27.15
C GLU A 551 -19.37 -25.06 -27.89
N ASN A 552 -18.18 -25.58 -27.54
CA ASN A 552 -17.53 -26.63 -28.32
C ASN A 552 -17.43 -27.99 -27.62
N VAL A 553 -16.79 -28.05 -26.46
CA VAL A 553 -16.52 -29.30 -25.75
C VAL A 553 -16.85 -29.12 -24.29
N VAL A 554 -17.77 -29.96 -23.79
CA VAL A 554 -18.23 -29.89 -22.40
C VAL A 554 -18.41 -31.28 -21.80
N GLY A 555 -17.91 -31.48 -20.58
CA GLY A 555 -18.12 -32.70 -19.82
C GLY A 555 -18.54 -32.41 -18.40
N GLY A 556 -19.44 -33.21 -17.83
CA GLY A 556 -19.88 -32.98 -16.45
C GLY A 556 -18.76 -33.15 -15.41
N LEU A 557 -17.74 -33.97 -15.69
CA LEU A 557 -16.51 -34.08 -14.88
C LEU A 557 -15.29 -33.54 -15.62
N ILE A 558 -15.03 -34.07 -16.82
CA ILE A 558 -13.83 -33.77 -17.62
C ILE A 558 -14.25 -33.22 -18.98
N GLY A 559 -13.79 -32.04 -19.37
CA GLY A 559 -14.05 -31.50 -20.71
C GLY A 559 -13.40 -32.35 -21.79
N LEU A 560 -12.07 -32.47 -21.76
CA LEU A 560 -11.27 -33.30 -22.67
C LEU A 560 -10.33 -34.23 -21.89
N ALA A 561 -10.32 -35.51 -22.26
CA ALA A 561 -9.39 -36.50 -21.76
C ALA A 561 -8.47 -36.99 -22.89
N GLN A 562 -7.17 -36.73 -22.78
CA GLN A 562 -6.16 -37.08 -23.77
C GLN A 562 -5.09 -37.98 -23.16
N GLN A 563 -4.80 -39.13 -23.79
CA GLN A 563 -3.75 -40.07 -23.36
C GLN A 563 -3.84 -40.50 -21.87
N VAL A 564 -5.00 -40.34 -21.24
CA VAL A 564 -5.22 -40.65 -19.82
C VAL A 564 -5.17 -42.16 -19.64
N GLY A 565 -4.34 -42.62 -18.70
CA GLY A 565 -4.21 -44.06 -18.43
C GLY A 565 -5.42 -44.64 -17.72
N THR A 566 -5.92 -43.94 -16.69
CA THR A 566 -7.01 -44.45 -15.85
C THR A 566 -7.94 -43.35 -15.36
N ILE A 567 -9.24 -43.59 -15.51
CA ILE A 567 -10.33 -42.81 -14.91
C ILE A 567 -11.16 -43.81 -14.09
N THR A 568 -11.17 -43.73 -12.77
CA THR A 568 -11.81 -44.76 -11.94
C THR A 568 -12.58 -44.19 -10.76
N ASP A 569 -13.76 -44.74 -10.51
CA ASP A 569 -14.64 -44.34 -9.40
C ASP A 569 -14.94 -42.83 -9.41
N CYS A 570 -15.31 -42.34 -10.59
CA CYS A 570 -15.55 -40.92 -10.83
C CYS A 570 -17.00 -40.64 -11.20
N SER A 571 -17.53 -39.47 -10.79
CA SER A 571 -18.95 -39.16 -11.02
C SER A 571 -19.27 -37.71 -11.37
N ALA A 572 -20.32 -37.52 -12.17
CA ALA A 572 -20.85 -36.20 -12.52
C ALA A 572 -22.38 -36.16 -12.39
N THR A 573 -22.91 -35.19 -11.65
CA THR A 573 -24.36 -35.08 -11.42
C THR A 573 -24.96 -33.76 -11.89
N GLY A 574 -24.14 -32.77 -12.23
CA GLY A 574 -24.59 -31.49 -12.75
C GLY A 574 -25.02 -31.55 -14.22
N ASN A 575 -25.89 -30.63 -14.63
CA ASN A 575 -26.38 -30.57 -16.00
C ASN A 575 -25.29 -30.07 -16.96
N VAL A 576 -25.28 -30.63 -18.16
CA VAL A 576 -24.33 -30.34 -19.23
C VAL A 576 -25.07 -29.70 -20.40
N ILE A 577 -24.65 -28.48 -20.77
CA ILE A 577 -25.31 -27.68 -21.81
C ILE A 577 -24.32 -27.31 -22.91
N LEU A 578 -24.64 -27.69 -24.13
CA LEU A 578 -23.87 -27.35 -25.32
C LEU A 578 -24.57 -26.25 -26.13
N THR A 579 -23.93 -25.11 -26.28
CA THR A 579 -24.54 -23.90 -26.88
C THR A 579 -24.09 -23.62 -28.31
N GLY A 580 -22.95 -24.17 -28.75
CA GLY A 580 -22.30 -23.81 -30.01
C GLY A 580 -22.77 -24.60 -31.24
N VAL A 581 -22.20 -24.23 -32.41
CA VAL A 581 -22.82 -24.48 -33.73
C VAL A 581 -21.97 -25.29 -34.71
N ARG A 582 -20.83 -25.91 -34.33
CA ARG A 582 -19.97 -26.64 -35.28
C ARG A 582 -19.21 -27.84 -34.67
N GLY A 583 -19.70 -29.05 -34.89
CA GLY A 583 -18.96 -30.29 -34.60
C GLY A 583 -18.66 -30.48 -33.12
N SER A 584 -19.52 -29.91 -32.28
CA SER A 584 -19.38 -29.82 -30.84
C SER A 584 -19.79 -31.13 -30.17
N TYR A 585 -19.22 -31.44 -29.01
CA TYR A 585 -19.54 -32.68 -28.31
C TYR A 585 -19.65 -32.49 -26.81
N ALA A 586 -20.62 -33.21 -26.22
CA ALA A 586 -20.96 -33.12 -24.81
C ALA A 586 -21.16 -34.50 -24.19
N GLY A 587 -20.56 -34.71 -23.02
CA GLY A 587 -20.72 -35.95 -22.27
C GLY A 587 -21.14 -35.68 -20.83
N GLY A 588 -22.01 -36.53 -20.27
CA GLY A 588 -22.39 -36.38 -18.87
C GLY A 588 -21.21 -36.54 -17.92
N LEU A 589 -20.20 -37.35 -18.26
CA LEU A 589 -18.93 -37.47 -17.52
C LEU A 589 -17.78 -36.82 -18.28
N ILE A 590 -17.53 -37.26 -19.52
CA ILE A 590 -16.39 -36.83 -20.35
C ILE A 590 -16.89 -36.23 -21.66
N GLY A 591 -16.54 -34.99 -21.97
CA GLY A 591 -16.91 -34.36 -23.23
C GLY A 591 -16.28 -35.07 -24.43
N GLY A 592 -14.96 -34.98 -24.54
CA GLY A 592 -14.16 -35.72 -25.52
C GLY A 592 -13.14 -36.63 -24.86
N ASN A 593 -12.95 -37.82 -25.42
CA ASN A 593 -11.95 -38.76 -24.98
C ASN A 593 -11.10 -39.20 -26.17
N SER A 594 -9.78 -39.14 -26.03
CA SER A 594 -8.85 -39.53 -27.07
C SER A 594 -7.57 -40.15 -26.53
N SER A 595 -7.07 -41.20 -27.17
CA SER A 595 -5.73 -41.73 -26.90
C SER A 595 -5.15 -42.38 -28.15
N SER A 596 -3.83 -42.31 -28.28
CA SER A 596 -3.09 -42.89 -29.41
C SER A 596 -2.01 -43.86 -28.98
N PHE A 597 -1.52 -43.76 -27.74
CA PHE A 597 -0.39 -44.54 -27.28
C PHE A 597 -0.67 -45.23 -25.94
N SER A 598 -1.40 -44.57 -25.04
CA SER A 598 -1.67 -45.09 -23.71
C SER A 598 -2.93 -45.95 -23.70
N ALA A 599 -2.79 -47.21 -23.27
CA ALA A 599 -3.96 -48.02 -22.93
C ALA A 599 -4.79 -47.31 -21.86
N GLN A 600 -6.11 -47.27 -22.04
CA GLN A 600 -7.01 -46.54 -21.15
C GLN A 600 -8.03 -47.47 -20.48
N THR A 601 -8.23 -47.26 -19.18
CA THR A 601 -9.33 -47.85 -18.42
C THR A 601 -10.24 -46.76 -17.88
N ILE A 602 -11.54 -46.83 -18.20
CA ILE A 602 -12.61 -46.04 -17.59
C ILE A 602 -13.47 -47.04 -16.80
N MET A 603 -13.45 -46.97 -15.47
CA MET A 603 -14.02 -48.02 -14.62
C MET A 603 -14.82 -47.45 -13.46
N ALA A 604 -15.96 -48.05 -13.14
CA ALA A 604 -16.76 -47.65 -11.98
C ALA A 604 -17.21 -46.17 -12.03
N CYS A 605 -17.41 -45.61 -13.22
CA CYS A 605 -17.75 -44.19 -13.37
C CYS A 605 -19.22 -43.98 -13.75
N TYR A 606 -19.82 -42.87 -13.32
CA TYR A 606 -21.21 -42.60 -13.66
C TYR A 606 -21.58 -41.13 -13.87
N ALA A 607 -22.63 -40.90 -14.65
CA ALA A 607 -23.21 -39.58 -14.85
C ALA A 607 -24.74 -39.58 -14.73
N THR A 608 -25.30 -38.59 -14.03
CA THR A 608 -26.76 -38.49 -13.80
C THR A 608 -27.39 -37.18 -14.25
N GLY A 609 -26.58 -36.16 -14.53
CA GLY A 609 -27.07 -34.88 -15.03
C GLY A 609 -27.55 -34.97 -16.48
N THR A 610 -28.48 -34.09 -16.88
CA THR A 610 -28.97 -34.07 -18.26
C THR A 610 -27.91 -33.53 -19.21
N VAL A 611 -27.83 -34.06 -20.43
CA VAL A 611 -26.96 -33.58 -21.50
C VAL A 611 -27.81 -33.00 -22.60
N THR A 612 -27.69 -31.69 -22.84
CA THR A 612 -28.56 -30.97 -23.78
C THR A 612 -27.75 -30.15 -24.77
N SER A 613 -28.28 -29.98 -25.99
CA SER A 613 -27.72 -29.03 -26.96
C SER A 613 -28.78 -28.10 -27.54
N GLY A 614 -28.52 -26.80 -27.50
CA GLY A 614 -29.39 -25.74 -28.06
C GLY A 614 -28.88 -25.11 -29.37
N GLY A 615 -27.68 -25.48 -29.84
CA GLY A 615 -27.07 -24.90 -31.05
C GLY A 615 -27.75 -25.29 -32.37
N ASN A 616 -27.17 -24.90 -33.50
CA ASN A 616 -27.66 -25.25 -34.85
C ASN A 616 -26.70 -26.17 -35.63
N GLY A 617 -25.63 -26.62 -34.99
CA GLY A 617 -24.58 -27.46 -35.58
C GLY A 617 -24.79 -28.96 -35.43
N PRO A 618 -23.94 -29.77 -36.09
CA PRO A 618 -23.84 -31.19 -35.79
C PRO A 618 -23.25 -31.37 -34.39
N VAL A 619 -23.83 -32.29 -33.62
CA VAL A 619 -23.45 -32.53 -32.22
C VAL A 619 -23.27 -34.02 -31.91
N ASN A 620 -22.31 -34.33 -31.03
CA ASN A 620 -22.20 -35.67 -30.42
C ASN A 620 -22.55 -35.55 -28.95
N LEU A 621 -23.67 -36.15 -28.53
CA LEU A 621 -24.12 -36.12 -27.14
C LEU A 621 -24.11 -37.53 -26.57
N GLY A 622 -23.40 -37.72 -25.47
CA GLY A 622 -23.36 -38.99 -24.75
C GLY A 622 -23.77 -38.81 -23.30
N GLY A 623 -24.57 -39.72 -22.76
CA GLY A 623 -24.89 -39.68 -21.33
C GLY A 623 -23.64 -39.89 -20.45
N LEU A 624 -22.63 -40.64 -20.91
CA LEU A 624 -21.33 -40.78 -20.24
C LEU A 624 -20.22 -40.05 -21.02
N ILE A 625 -20.02 -40.39 -22.30
CA ILE A 625 -18.94 -39.83 -23.14
C ILE A 625 -19.51 -39.21 -24.41
N GLY A 626 -19.24 -37.94 -24.68
CA GLY A 626 -19.72 -37.27 -25.89
C GLY A 626 -19.09 -37.85 -27.16
N ARG A 627 -17.76 -37.83 -27.22
CA ARG A 627 -16.97 -38.38 -28.33
C ARG A 627 -15.80 -39.22 -27.83
N ASN A 628 -15.62 -40.41 -28.40
CA ASN A 628 -14.59 -41.37 -27.98
C ASN A 628 -13.75 -41.82 -29.18
N ASP A 629 -12.55 -41.23 -29.34
CA ASP A 629 -11.67 -41.44 -30.49
C ASP A 629 -10.37 -42.14 -30.07
N MET A 630 -10.25 -43.44 -30.32
CA MET A 630 -9.07 -44.24 -29.97
C MET A 630 -8.28 -44.62 -31.22
N ASN A 631 -7.06 -44.11 -31.35
CA ASN A 631 -6.20 -44.31 -32.52
C ASN A 631 -4.97 -45.18 -32.15
N GLY A 632 -5.16 -46.49 -32.06
CA GLY A 632 -4.07 -47.45 -31.77
C GLY A 632 -3.94 -47.86 -30.29
N ALA A 633 -4.47 -47.06 -29.36
CA ALA A 633 -4.49 -47.38 -27.93
C ALA A 633 -5.67 -48.30 -27.56
N THR A 634 -5.44 -49.35 -26.75
CA THR A 634 -6.53 -50.23 -26.28
C THR A 634 -7.38 -49.54 -25.22
N GLN A 635 -8.70 -49.74 -25.25
CA GLN A 635 -9.60 -49.17 -24.24
C GLN A 635 -10.45 -50.23 -23.54
N SER A 636 -10.63 -50.08 -22.23
CA SER A 636 -11.62 -50.80 -21.44
C SER A 636 -12.57 -49.82 -20.75
N ILE A 637 -13.87 -49.93 -21.02
CA ILE A 637 -14.94 -49.19 -20.32
C ILE A 637 -15.74 -50.22 -19.52
N VAL A 638 -15.74 -50.11 -18.19
CA VAL A 638 -16.16 -51.19 -17.31
C VAL A 638 -17.03 -50.66 -16.18
N LEU A 639 -18.17 -51.29 -15.89
CA LEU A 639 -19.02 -50.91 -14.75
C LEU A 639 -19.34 -49.40 -14.76
N CYS A 640 -19.68 -48.85 -15.93
CA CYS A 640 -20.02 -47.45 -16.08
C CYS A 640 -21.49 -47.27 -16.42
N TYR A 641 -22.11 -46.18 -15.95
CA TYR A 641 -23.50 -45.92 -16.29
C TYR A 641 -23.88 -44.45 -16.46
N ALA A 642 -24.95 -44.22 -17.22
CA ALA A 642 -25.55 -42.90 -17.39
C ALA A 642 -27.07 -42.95 -17.22
N THR A 643 -27.63 -42.06 -16.38
CA THR A 643 -29.08 -42.01 -16.13
C THR A 643 -29.74 -40.70 -16.54
N GLY A 644 -28.95 -39.67 -16.85
CA GLY A 644 -29.47 -38.37 -17.28
C GLY A 644 -30.00 -38.42 -18.71
N ASP A 645 -31.04 -37.61 -18.97
CA ASP A 645 -31.61 -37.49 -20.32
C ASP A 645 -30.60 -36.84 -21.28
N VAL A 646 -30.55 -37.35 -22.51
CA VAL A 646 -29.74 -36.83 -23.61
C VAL A 646 -30.67 -36.26 -24.67
N SER A 647 -30.60 -34.96 -24.92
CA SER A 647 -31.48 -34.33 -25.90
C SER A 647 -30.83 -33.26 -26.76
N SER A 648 -31.25 -33.20 -28.01
CA SER A 648 -30.83 -32.16 -28.96
C SER A 648 -32.06 -31.49 -29.57
N ALA A 649 -32.13 -30.16 -29.45
CA ALA A 649 -33.09 -29.35 -30.18
C ALA A 649 -32.67 -29.08 -31.64
N THR A 650 -31.49 -29.55 -32.04
CA THR A 650 -30.87 -29.20 -33.33
C THR A 650 -31.36 -30.15 -34.44
N HIS A 651 -31.62 -29.59 -35.62
CA HIS A 651 -32.04 -30.35 -36.80
C HIS A 651 -30.84 -30.61 -37.73
N ASN A 652 -30.04 -31.63 -37.44
CA ASN A 652 -28.90 -32.00 -38.27
C ASN A 652 -28.81 -33.53 -38.49
N ARG A 653 -28.41 -33.94 -39.70
CA ARG A 653 -28.24 -35.35 -40.09
C ARG A 653 -26.99 -36.00 -39.47
N GLU A 654 -26.05 -35.19 -39.01
CA GLU A 654 -24.78 -35.60 -38.40
C GLU A 654 -24.85 -35.46 -36.86
N ASN A 655 -26.06 -35.50 -36.29
CA ASN A 655 -26.24 -35.55 -34.85
C ASN A 655 -26.11 -36.99 -34.36
N TYR A 656 -25.19 -37.24 -33.44
CA TYR A 656 -24.97 -38.55 -32.84
C TYR A 656 -25.33 -38.51 -31.35
N LEU A 657 -26.45 -39.12 -30.98
CA LEU A 657 -26.95 -39.11 -29.61
C LEU A 657 -26.97 -40.53 -29.07
N GLY A 658 -26.17 -40.79 -28.03
CA GLY A 658 -26.11 -42.06 -27.35
C GLY A 658 -26.39 -41.92 -25.87
N GLY A 659 -27.19 -42.82 -25.29
CA GLY A 659 -27.41 -42.80 -23.85
C GLY A 659 -26.14 -43.11 -23.05
N LEU A 660 -25.18 -43.86 -23.61
CA LEU A 660 -23.86 -44.06 -23.00
C LEU A 660 -22.78 -43.23 -23.73
N ILE A 661 -22.60 -43.43 -25.03
CA ILE A 661 -21.57 -42.77 -25.83
C ILE A 661 -22.18 -42.13 -27.08
N GLY A 662 -21.95 -40.84 -27.32
CA GLY A 662 -22.47 -40.15 -28.49
C GLY A 662 -21.92 -40.73 -29.80
N ALA A 663 -20.61 -40.62 -29.99
CA ALA A 663 -19.91 -41.25 -31.11
C ALA A 663 -18.62 -41.95 -30.64
N SER A 664 -18.35 -43.14 -31.17
CA SER A 664 -17.14 -43.92 -30.88
C SER A 664 -16.41 -44.29 -32.16
N ARG A 665 -15.14 -43.90 -32.29
CA ARG A 665 -14.28 -44.20 -33.45
C ARG A 665 -13.02 -44.91 -33.00
N GLN A 666 -12.88 -46.16 -33.44
CA GLN A 666 -11.87 -47.08 -32.91
C GLN A 666 -10.95 -47.57 -34.03
N GLN A 667 -9.64 -47.49 -33.80
CA GLN A 667 -8.59 -48.10 -34.65
C GLN A 667 -7.75 -49.09 -33.85
N SER A 668 -8.34 -49.70 -32.82
CA SER A 668 -7.65 -50.55 -31.86
C SER A 668 -8.62 -51.52 -31.16
N THR A 669 -8.15 -52.24 -30.14
CA THR A 669 -9.01 -53.11 -29.33
C THR A 669 -9.81 -52.31 -28.30
N GLN A 670 -11.14 -52.43 -28.32
CA GLN A 670 -12.04 -51.86 -27.32
C GLN A 670 -12.85 -52.95 -26.63
N SER A 671 -12.98 -52.84 -25.31
CA SER A 671 -13.84 -53.71 -24.51
C SER A 671 -14.79 -52.88 -23.65
N ILE A 672 -16.09 -53.13 -23.77
CA ILE A 672 -17.12 -52.47 -22.95
C ILE A 672 -17.86 -53.54 -22.17
N LEU A 673 -17.80 -53.48 -20.84
CA LEU A 673 -18.35 -54.52 -19.97
C LEU A 673 -19.24 -53.93 -18.88
N ALA A 674 -20.38 -54.56 -18.64
CA ALA A 674 -21.22 -54.24 -17.48
C ALA A 674 -21.64 -52.75 -17.45
N CYS A 675 -21.96 -52.18 -18.61
CA CYS A 675 -22.34 -50.76 -18.70
C CYS A 675 -23.83 -50.61 -18.98
N TYR A 676 -24.45 -49.55 -18.47
CA TYR A 676 -25.86 -49.30 -18.78
C TYR A 676 -26.21 -47.83 -18.97
N ALA A 677 -27.29 -47.58 -19.71
CA ALA A 677 -27.84 -46.24 -19.88
C ALA A 677 -29.37 -46.24 -19.79
N THR A 678 -29.94 -45.44 -18.88
CA THR A 678 -31.39 -45.41 -18.64
C THR A 678 -32.08 -44.08 -18.96
N GLY A 679 -31.30 -43.03 -19.23
CA GLY A 679 -31.84 -41.73 -19.64
C GLY A 679 -32.57 -41.82 -20.98
N THR A 680 -33.55 -40.95 -21.18
CA THR A 680 -34.19 -40.83 -22.50
C THR A 680 -33.22 -40.21 -23.49
N VAL A 681 -33.25 -40.67 -24.74
CA VAL A 681 -32.42 -40.12 -25.82
C VAL A 681 -33.35 -39.58 -26.90
N SER A 682 -33.32 -38.27 -27.15
CA SER A 682 -34.31 -37.63 -28.01
C SER A 682 -33.74 -36.50 -28.86
N THR A 683 -34.35 -36.31 -30.04
CA THR A 683 -34.13 -35.15 -30.89
C THR A 683 -35.47 -34.63 -31.40
N THR A 684 -35.59 -33.33 -31.57
CA THR A 684 -36.81 -32.69 -32.09
C THR A 684 -36.92 -32.74 -33.62
N GLY A 685 -35.90 -33.24 -34.34
CA GLY A 685 -35.85 -33.27 -35.80
C GLY A 685 -36.09 -34.62 -36.47
N SER A 686 -36.45 -34.58 -37.76
CA SER A 686 -36.83 -35.75 -38.59
C SER A 686 -35.70 -36.74 -38.93
N TYR A 687 -34.50 -36.58 -38.37
CA TYR A 687 -33.32 -37.39 -38.65
C TYR A 687 -32.84 -38.09 -37.37
N ASP A 688 -33.58 -39.11 -36.92
CA ASP A 688 -33.31 -39.86 -35.70
C ASP A 688 -32.46 -41.13 -35.93
N LYS A 689 -31.83 -41.25 -37.10
CA LYS A 689 -31.07 -42.44 -37.48
C LYS A 689 -29.87 -42.70 -36.59
N ASN A 690 -29.29 -41.68 -36.00
CA ASN A 690 -28.07 -41.74 -35.19
C ASN A 690 -28.36 -41.53 -33.70
N VAL A 691 -29.56 -41.92 -33.30
CA VAL A 691 -30.04 -41.89 -31.91
C VAL A 691 -30.12 -43.33 -31.41
N GLY A 692 -29.36 -43.66 -30.37
CA GLY A 692 -29.37 -45.00 -29.76
C GLY A 692 -29.26 -44.96 -28.25
N GLY A 693 -29.76 -46.02 -27.60
CA GLY A 693 -29.74 -46.11 -26.14
C GLY A 693 -28.36 -46.26 -25.50
N LEU A 694 -27.44 -46.96 -26.17
CA LEU A 694 -26.04 -47.05 -25.78
C LEU A 694 -25.18 -46.13 -26.65
N PHE A 695 -25.32 -46.21 -27.98
CA PHE A 695 -24.48 -45.48 -28.93
C PHE A 695 -25.29 -44.69 -29.93
N GLY A 696 -24.88 -43.45 -30.23
CA GLY A 696 -25.38 -42.73 -31.39
C GLY A 696 -24.71 -43.21 -32.69
N GLU A 697 -23.38 -43.29 -32.68
CA GLU A 697 -22.53 -43.86 -33.73
C GLU A 697 -21.43 -44.76 -33.14
N TYR A 698 -21.15 -45.85 -33.83
CA TYR A 698 -20.02 -46.72 -33.55
C TYR A 698 -19.30 -47.12 -34.86
N GLU A 699 -18.02 -46.79 -34.96
CA GLU A 699 -17.15 -47.11 -36.08
C GLU A 699 -15.87 -47.83 -35.59
N LEU A 700 -15.60 -49.02 -36.15
CA LEU A 700 -14.35 -49.75 -35.94
C LEU A 700 -13.58 -49.82 -37.25
N TYR A 701 -12.56 -48.99 -37.42
CA TYR A 701 -11.71 -49.00 -38.61
C TYR A 701 -10.74 -50.19 -38.61
N ASP A 702 -10.14 -50.47 -37.46
CA ASP A 702 -9.18 -51.56 -37.25
C ASP A 702 -9.27 -52.08 -35.80
N GLY A 703 -8.78 -53.29 -35.55
CA GLY A 703 -8.78 -53.93 -34.23
C GLY A 703 -10.00 -54.82 -33.97
N VAL A 704 -10.30 -55.02 -32.68
CA VAL A 704 -11.39 -55.91 -32.22
C VAL A 704 -12.21 -55.21 -31.14
N ALA A 705 -13.52 -55.19 -31.32
CA ALA A 705 -14.44 -54.61 -30.35
C ALA A 705 -15.34 -55.67 -29.73
N ARG A 706 -15.45 -55.66 -28.39
CA ARG A 706 -16.32 -56.56 -27.63
C ARG A 706 -17.19 -55.78 -26.66
N MET A 707 -18.47 -56.13 -26.64
CA MET A 707 -19.43 -55.62 -25.67
C MET A 707 -20.09 -56.77 -24.93
N THR A 708 -20.07 -56.73 -23.60
CA THR A 708 -20.56 -57.84 -22.76
C THR A 708 -21.35 -57.34 -21.56
N GLY A 709 -22.60 -57.80 -21.42
CA GLY A 709 -23.46 -57.43 -20.30
C GLY A 709 -23.81 -55.94 -20.29
N CYS A 710 -24.24 -55.39 -21.43
CA CYS A 710 -24.56 -53.97 -21.55
C CYS A 710 -26.04 -53.73 -21.82
N TYR A 711 -26.66 -52.79 -21.13
CA TYR A 711 -28.12 -52.66 -21.11
C TYR A 711 -28.60 -51.22 -21.30
N THR A 712 -29.74 -51.05 -21.96
CA THR A 712 -30.40 -49.74 -22.04
C THR A 712 -31.92 -49.84 -21.98
N THR A 713 -32.59 -48.83 -21.42
CA THR A 713 -34.05 -48.70 -21.46
C THR A 713 -34.53 -47.82 -22.62
N CYS A 714 -33.61 -47.23 -23.38
CA CYS A 714 -33.96 -46.37 -24.50
C CYS A 714 -34.32 -47.21 -25.74
N ASN A 715 -35.52 -46.96 -26.28
CA ASN A 715 -36.14 -47.76 -27.34
C ASN A 715 -35.72 -47.35 -28.77
N LYS A 716 -34.59 -46.65 -28.93
CA LYS A 716 -34.10 -46.21 -30.25
C LYS A 716 -32.97 -47.14 -30.69
N GLY A 717 -33.13 -47.74 -31.87
CA GLY A 717 -32.12 -48.62 -32.48
C GLY A 717 -32.32 -50.11 -32.30
N THR A 718 -31.40 -50.91 -32.86
CA THR A 718 -31.30 -52.36 -32.61
C THR A 718 -30.23 -52.57 -31.54
N TYR A 719 -30.51 -53.34 -30.48
CA TYR A 719 -29.58 -53.56 -29.34
C TYR A 719 -29.05 -52.27 -28.65
N GLY A 720 -29.72 -51.13 -28.85
CA GLY A 720 -29.33 -49.84 -28.28
C GLY A 720 -28.39 -49.00 -29.15
N PHE A 721 -28.13 -49.37 -30.41
CA PHE A 721 -27.30 -48.58 -31.33
C PHE A 721 -28.15 -47.72 -32.28
N GLY A 722 -27.71 -46.51 -32.58
CA GLY A 722 -28.28 -45.73 -33.68
C GLY A 722 -28.20 -46.52 -34.99
N THR A 723 -29.25 -46.47 -35.80
CA THR A 723 -29.40 -47.17 -37.10
C THR A 723 -28.30 -46.89 -38.14
N GLY A 724 -27.43 -45.90 -37.92
CA GLY A 724 -26.24 -45.62 -38.74
C GLY A 724 -24.95 -46.31 -38.29
N SER A 725 -24.97 -47.09 -37.21
CA SER A 725 -23.77 -47.72 -36.61
C SER A 725 -23.29 -48.96 -37.37
N ASP A 726 -21.97 -49.20 -37.42
CA ASP A 726 -21.39 -50.43 -38.00
C ASP A 726 -21.31 -51.57 -36.97
N GLU A 727 -22.47 -52.15 -36.69
CA GLU A 727 -22.62 -53.24 -35.71
C GLU A 727 -21.94 -54.55 -36.15
N THR A 728 -21.70 -54.73 -37.46
CA THR A 728 -21.16 -55.99 -38.01
C THR A 728 -19.75 -56.29 -37.54
N ARG A 729 -19.06 -55.27 -37.02
CA ARG A 729 -17.68 -55.32 -36.53
C ARG A 729 -17.60 -55.46 -35.00
N LEU A 730 -18.74 -55.63 -34.33
CA LEU A 730 -18.86 -55.81 -32.88
C LEU A 730 -19.14 -57.27 -32.52
N THR A 731 -18.43 -57.79 -31.52
CA THR A 731 -18.89 -59.00 -30.82
C THR A 731 -19.79 -58.59 -29.66
N LEU A 732 -21.08 -58.93 -29.75
CA LEU A 732 -22.07 -58.64 -28.72
C LEU A 732 -22.40 -59.91 -27.92
N THR A 733 -22.45 -59.80 -26.59
CA THR A 733 -22.84 -60.89 -25.69
C THR A 733 -23.64 -60.29 -24.53
N ASP A 734 -24.86 -60.75 -24.30
CA ASP A 734 -25.75 -60.18 -23.28
C ASP A 734 -25.90 -58.64 -23.43
N VAL A 735 -26.16 -58.17 -24.65
CA VAL A 735 -26.39 -56.76 -24.97
C VAL A 735 -27.82 -56.61 -25.48
N GLU A 736 -28.65 -55.83 -24.79
CA GLU A 736 -30.07 -55.71 -25.14
C GLU A 736 -30.72 -54.39 -24.67
N ILE A 737 -31.84 -54.07 -25.33
CA ILE A 737 -32.78 -53.05 -24.87
C ILE A 737 -33.78 -53.76 -23.94
N ILE A 738 -33.94 -53.24 -22.72
CA ILE A 738 -34.83 -53.82 -21.70
C ILE A 738 -36.06 -52.94 -21.48
N ALA A 739 -37.21 -53.56 -21.23
CA ALA A 739 -38.48 -52.87 -20.95
C ALA A 739 -38.71 -52.59 -19.44
N GLY A 740 -37.82 -53.07 -18.58
CA GLY A 740 -37.91 -53.00 -17.11
C GLY A 740 -36.71 -52.31 -16.46
N PRO A 741 -36.62 -52.34 -15.13
CA PRO A 741 -35.51 -51.72 -14.41
C PRO A 741 -34.19 -52.47 -14.68
N VAL A 742 -33.07 -51.75 -14.68
CA VAL A 742 -31.74 -52.36 -14.87
C VAL A 742 -31.32 -53.29 -13.71
N THR A 743 -32.00 -53.20 -12.56
CA THR A 743 -31.79 -54.08 -11.40
C THR A 743 -31.93 -55.56 -11.77
N ASP A 744 -32.79 -55.89 -12.73
CA ASP A 744 -33.01 -57.28 -13.19
C ASP A 744 -31.81 -57.85 -13.96
N LYS A 745 -30.85 -57.00 -14.33
CA LYS A 745 -29.64 -57.34 -15.11
C LYS A 745 -28.34 -57.22 -14.32
N VAL A 746 -28.40 -56.81 -13.06
CA VAL A 746 -27.23 -56.71 -12.16
C VAL A 746 -26.43 -58.02 -12.12
N SER A 747 -27.09 -59.17 -12.04
CA SER A 747 -26.39 -60.46 -11.97
C SER A 747 -25.57 -60.76 -13.24
N ASP A 748 -26.07 -60.38 -14.41
CA ASP A 748 -25.38 -60.56 -15.69
C ASP A 748 -24.22 -59.57 -15.84
N MET A 749 -24.44 -58.30 -15.47
CA MET A 749 -23.40 -57.28 -15.41
C MET A 749 -22.24 -57.69 -14.49
N ASN A 750 -22.53 -58.12 -13.27
CA ASN A 750 -21.51 -58.56 -12.32
C ASN A 750 -20.78 -59.82 -12.80
N ARG A 751 -21.47 -60.74 -13.48
CA ARG A 751 -20.83 -61.91 -14.12
C ARG A 751 -19.83 -61.48 -15.20
N ALA A 752 -20.20 -60.49 -16.02
CA ALA A 752 -19.33 -59.94 -17.06
C ALA A 752 -18.10 -59.23 -16.49
N ALA A 753 -18.27 -58.52 -15.37
CA ALA A 753 -17.21 -57.76 -14.71
C ALA A 753 -16.50 -58.47 -13.54
N LYS A 754 -16.75 -59.77 -13.32
CA LYS A 754 -16.30 -60.55 -12.14
C LYS A 754 -14.80 -60.50 -11.77
N ARG A 755 -13.95 -60.02 -12.68
CA ARG A 755 -12.48 -59.94 -12.52
C ARG A 755 -11.99 -58.56 -12.04
N TYR A 756 -12.88 -57.56 -12.02
CA TYR A 756 -12.57 -56.20 -11.60
C TYR A 756 -12.91 -56.02 -10.12
N PRO A 757 -12.34 -55.05 -9.38
CA PRO A 757 -12.54 -54.91 -7.94
C PRO A 757 -13.87 -54.22 -7.55
N TYR A 758 -14.77 -53.99 -8.51
CA TYR A 758 -16.06 -53.34 -8.32
C TYR A 758 -17.19 -54.25 -8.82
N GLN A 759 -18.39 -54.02 -8.29
CA GLN A 759 -19.62 -54.66 -8.76
C GLN A 759 -20.82 -53.73 -8.56
N TYR A 760 -21.94 -54.05 -9.18
CA TYR A 760 -23.21 -53.44 -8.84
C TYR A 760 -23.87 -54.16 -7.64
N ASP A 761 -24.45 -53.39 -6.74
CA ASP A 761 -25.37 -53.89 -5.72
C ASP A 761 -26.75 -54.21 -6.33
N GLU A 762 -27.69 -54.71 -5.50
CA GLU A 762 -29.06 -55.03 -5.92
C GLU A 762 -29.86 -53.83 -6.47
N ASN A 763 -29.43 -52.61 -6.15
CA ASN A 763 -30.03 -51.36 -6.61
C ASN A 763 -29.30 -50.77 -7.83
N ALA A 764 -28.42 -51.55 -8.46
CA ALA A 764 -27.58 -51.13 -9.58
C ALA A 764 -26.63 -49.96 -9.24
N LYS A 765 -26.24 -49.81 -7.97
CA LYS A 765 -25.19 -48.87 -7.55
C LYS A 765 -23.85 -49.56 -7.53
N ILE A 766 -22.81 -48.85 -7.93
CA ILE A 766 -21.45 -49.39 -7.90
C ILE A 766 -20.95 -49.45 -6.45
N ILE A 767 -20.38 -50.58 -6.06
CA ILE A 767 -19.74 -50.82 -4.77
C ILE A 767 -18.36 -51.44 -4.98
N SER A 768 -17.42 -51.11 -4.10
CA SER A 768 -16.14 -51.82 -4.00
C SER A 768 -16.36 -53.23 -3.44
N MET A 769 -15.53 -54.19 -3.86
CA MET A 769 -15.49 -55.55 -3.30
C MET A 769 -14.47 -55.70 -2.16
N GLU A 770 -13.71 -54.65 -1.83
CA GLU A 770 -12.78 -54.62 -0.70
C GLU A 770 -13.45 -54.37 0.65
#